data_AF-A0A562XDV8-F1
#
_entry.id   AF-A0A562XDV8-F1
#
_cell.length_a   1.000
_cell.length_b   1.000
_cell.length_c   1.000
_cell.angle_alpha   90.00
_cell.angle_beta   90.00
_cell.angle_gamma   90.00
#
_symmetry.space_group_name_H-M   'P 1'
#
loop_
_entity.id
_entity.type
_entity.pdbx_description
1 polymer ?
#
loop_
_entity_poly.entity_id
_entity_poly.type
_entity_poly.pdbx_seq_one_letter_code
_entity_poly.pdbx_strand_id
1 'polypeptide(L)'
;MLEAKTAYTNAAKAVNQANKYKTQLATEIADFRTSAKELQNLSVQFTDLIKDLESAGSQTIKIATDAEKGTLIKDGEKSITIKSGKEADAKALATKVATDIKRYFAAIATGGPDKLDIKNVAENAVKIYATLNTNLAKGDTDLLSEASQTQPTVSDLIKTVYTGVTGNGAQKEAADKNIEALKALQPKIMKALSDFVAAADALNQTFTNQKADAFTANLKITTDTATLSKDKALTDQAAKAKGIITSLGGVGGAELDKVIGTVLATAKGTEITNDLNNVKTQGVQGIDPAGYDATKLKNLLADNAITEEQKKQYEDLLVALNSLKEQLNKIAVTSSAADLANKTKSNVYKSLHEAGLTNFLANNLKITTDANGVFNDASIEQDIAEQIEKPIREVSNSLSNVIGGGFNAPAAALSMANQTNTMTRLAKLSTPYSKDLALASAIKNMDGLEVASGDNSALSSIIKEYTDRFNYDNSVYANVIGAKGYTDNGDPKLYGFSVGYDRSFDNFLVGSYFTYAKSSLDTSYLESEADNFELGIYSRAYLGDSEVDTTVSFGIGKNDINNYKLVNDYLNGDYDSKFINLAATYGYVVKAQNSLFIKPFIGLNYAYNKNDSFTLSNNAGVIQDFEKIDGSTLSANLGVELRKYLSDGSFMFITPSVEQELSVSRDDLVSKFRGASTSFTTQADETKDTYAKVIAGGEYAVTKDFSATVSAGFKTNGDDRYVNGSLGLKYKF
;
A
#
# COMPACT_ATOMS: atom_id res chain seq x y z
N MET A 1 2.47 -31.03 10.73
CA MET A 1 3.40 -30.01 10.20
C MET A 1 4.00 -30.37 8.83
N LEU A 2 4.85 -31.41 8.71
CA LEU A 2 5.62 -31.68 7.48
C LEU A 2 4.76 -31.87 6.22
N GLU A 3 3.65 -32.63 6.33
CA GLU A 3 2.72 -32.87 5.23
C GLU A 3 2.12 -31.56 4.69
N ALA A 4 1.57 -30.71 5.57
CA ALA A 4 0.95 -29.44 5.21
C ALA A 4 1.96 -28.47 4.59
N LYS A 5 3.19 -28.45 5.10
CA LYS A 5 4.29 -27.65 4.57
C LYS A 5 4.70 -28.05 3.17
N THR A 6 4.84 -29.34 2.93
CA THR A 6 5.12 -29.87 1.59
C THR A 6 3.97 -29.57 0.63
N ALA A 7 2.71 -29.77 1.05
CA ALA A 7 1.54 -29.51 0.22
C ALA A 7 1.41 -28.02 -0.15
N TYR A 8 1.56 -27.10 0.82
CA TYR A 8 1.54 -25.65 0.53
C TYR A 8 2.68 -25.24 -0.41
N THR A 9 3.89 -25.74 -0.19
CA THR A 9 5.04 -25.50 -1.08
C THR A 9 4.72 -25.93 -2.52
N ASN A 10 4.12 -27.10 -2.68
CA ASN A 10 3.74 -27.60 -4.00
C ASN A 10 2.63 -26.76 -4.65
N ALA A 11 1.65 -26.29 -3.87
CA ALA A 11 0.61 -25.39 -4.37
C ALA A 11 1.16 -24.00 -4.75
N ALA A 12 2.10 -23.44 -3.97
CA ALA A 12 2.78 -22.19 -4.32
C ALA A 12 3.58 -22.34 -5.62
N LYS A 13 4.32 -23.44 -5.78
CA LYS A 13 4.99 -23.78 -7.05
C LYS A 13 4.00 -23.89 -8.21
N ALA A 14 2.85 -24.54 -8.00
CA ALA A 14 1.80 -24.69 -9.01
C ALA A 14 1.31 -23.34 -9.52
N VAL A 15 0.99 -22.41 -8.60
CA VAL A 15 0.54 -21.05 -8.95
C VAL A 15 1.62 -20.30 -9.73
N ASN A 16 2.86 -20.30 -9.24
CA ASN A 16 3.97 -19.61 -9.90
C ASN A 16 4.24 -20.18 -11.30
N GLN A 17 4.17 -21.50 -11.43
CA GLN A 17 4.39 -22.19 -12.68
C GLN A 17 3.27 -21.93 -13.70
N ALA A 18 2.00 -21.96 -13.27
CA ALA A 18 0.85 -21.61 -14.11
C ALA A 18 0.93 -20.16 -14.61
N ASN A 19 1.31 -19.22 -13.74
CA ASN A 19 1.54 -17.83 -14.12
C ASN A 19 2.69 -17.68 -15.12
N LYS A 20 3.83 -18.34 -14.86
CA LYS A 20 4.98 -18.32 -15.79
C LYS A 20 4.58 -18.84 -17.17
N TYR A 21 3.82 -19.94 -17.24
CA TYR A 21 3.36 -20.48 -18.52
C TYR A 21 2.37 -19.58 -19.24
N LYS A 22 1.42 -18.96 -18.52
CA LYS A 22 0.50 -17.97 -19.09
C LYS A 22 1.28 -16.83 -19.76
N THR A 23 2.29 -16.29 -19.07
CA THR A 23 3.13 -15.20 -19.59
C THR A 23 3.99 -15.65 -20.75
N GLN A 24 4.70 -16.77 -20.63
CA GLN A 24 5.58 -17.29 -21.69
C GLN A 24 4.80 -17.60 -22.97
N LEU A 25 3.64 -18.26 -22.85
CA LEU A 25 2.78 -18.55 -24.00
C LEU A 25 2.35 -17.27 -24.73
N ALA A 26 1.95 -16.25 -23.97
CA ALA A 26 1.54 -14.97 -24.53
C ALA A 26 2.70 -14.27 -25.27
N THR A 27 3.92 -14.31 -24.71
CA THR A 27 5.12 -13.74 -25.32
C THR A 27 5.47 -14.45 -26.62
N GLU A 28 5.59 -15.79 -26.62
CA GLU A 28 6.01 -16.56 -27.80
C GLU A 28 5.01 -16.43 -28.96
N ILE A 29 3.72 -16.35 -28.67
CA ILE A 29 2.69 -16.05 -29.69
C ILE A 29 2.88 -14.64 -30.27
N ALA A 30 3.19 -13.65 -29.43
CA ALA A 30 3.41 -12.28 -29.87
C ALA A 30 4.68 -12.16 -30.74
N ASP A 31 5.77 -12.82 -30.34
CA ASP A 31 7.04 -12.82 -31.08
C ASP A 31 6.89 -13.51 -32.44
N PHE A 32 6.20 -14.64 -32.50
CA PHE A 32 5.89 -15.32 -33.76
C PHE A 32 5.06 -14.46 -34.71
N ARG A 33 4.01 -13.79 -34.20
CA ARG A 33 3.17 -12.90 -35.03
C ARG A 33 3.96 -11.71 -35.53
N THR A 34 4.85 -11.17 -34.69
CA THR A 34 5.71 -10.04 -35.05
C THR A 34 6.67 -10.43 -36.17
N SER A 35 7.34 -11.57 -36.07
CA SER A 35 8.25 -12.07 -37.11
C SER A 35 7.51 -12.43 -38.40
N ALA A 36 6.32 -13.03 -38.30
CA ALA A 36 5.45 -13.30 -39.45
C ALA A 36 5.02 -12.01 -40.17
N LYS A 37 4.71 -10.96 -39.40
CA LYS A 37 4.31 -9.66 -39.92
C LYS A 37 5.47 -8.93 -40.58
N GLU A 38 6.65 -8.96 -39.96
CA GLU A 38 7.87 -8.42 -40.55
C GLU A 38 8.19 -9.11 -41.87
N LEU A 39 8.13 -10.45 -41.90
CA LEU A 39 8.33 -11.23 -43.13
C LEU A 39 7.29 -10.87 -44.20
N GLN A 40 6.02 -10.70 -43.82
CA GLN A 40 4.97 -10.27 -44.75
C GLN A 40 5.27 -8.89 -45.34
N ASN A 41 5.63 -7.91 -44.51
CA ASN A 41 5.95 -6.54 -44.93
C ASN A 41 7.16 -6.51 -45.88
N LEU A 42 8.21 -7.28 -45.56
CA LEU A 42 9.39 -7.39 -46.43
C LEU A 42 9.07 -8.13 -47.73
N SER A 43 8.15 -9.11 -47.71
CA SER A 43 7.68 -9.81 -48.91
C SER A 43 6.92 -8.87 -49.86
N VAL A 44 6.13 -7.93 -49.31
CA VAL A 44 5.48 -6.86 -50.09
C VAL A 44 6.54 -5.97 -50.75
N GLN A 45 7.50 -5.46 -49.98
CA GLN A 45 8.59 -4.62 -50.51
C GLN A 45 9.39 -5.33 -51.61
N PHE A 46 9.72 -6.61 -51.38
CA PHE A 46 10.41 -7.44 -52.38
C PHE A 46 9.58 -7.59 -53.66
N THR A 47 8.30 -7.93 -53.51
CA THR A 47 7.39 -8.15 -54.64
C THR A 47 7.21 -6.89 -55.48
N ASP A 48 7.11 -5.71 -54.84
CA ASP A 48 6.95 -4.44 -55.54
C ASP A 48 8.23 -4.01 -56.25
N LEU A 49 9.41 -4.15 -55.61
CA LEU A 49 10.70 -3.91 -56.29
C LEU A 49 10.89 -4.81 -57.52
N ILE A 50 10.46 -6.08 -57.45
CA ILE A 50 10.51 -6.99 -58.58
C ILE A 50 9.53 -6.56 -59.68
N LYS A 51 8.29 -6.16 -59.35
CA LYS A 51 7.33 -5.63 -60.34
C LYS A 51 7.86 -4.37 -61.03
N ASP A 52 8.51 -3.47 -60.29
CA ASP A 52 9.11 -2.26 -60.85
C ASP A 52 10.25 -2.61 -61.82
N LEU A 53 11.08 -3.58 -61.44
CA LEU A 53 12.16 -4.10 -62.28
C LEU A 53 11.62 -4.77 -63.56
N GLU A 54 10.46 -5.43 -63.48
CA GLU A 54 9.80 -6.04 -64.64
C GLU A 54 9.11 -5.02 -65.55
N SER A 55 8.50 -4.00 -64.95
CA SER A 55 7.80 -2.91 -65.65
C SER A 55 8.77 -1.95 -66.34
N ALA A 56 9.98 -1.79 -65.80
CA ALA A 56 11.10 -1.13 -66.45
C ALA A 56 11.69 -1.94 -67.63
N GLY A 57 11.07 -3.07 -68.03
CA GLY A 57 11.47 -3.90 -69.16
C GLY A 57 12.49 -4.97 -68.78
N SER A 58 12.05 -6.16 -68.36
CA SER A 58 12.89 -7.30 -67.91
C SER A 58 13.99 -7.81 -68.88
N GLN A 59 14.03 -7.35 -70.14
CA GLN A 59 15.11 -7.71 -71.08
C GLN A 59 16.41 -6.94 -70.83
N THR A 60 16.44 -6.10 -69.81
CA THR A 60 17.52 -5.16 -69.47
C THR A 60 18.43 -5.63 -68.34
N ILE A 61 18.44 -6.91 -67.94
CA ILE A 61 19.34 -7.41 -66.88
C ILE A 61 20.37 -8.38 -67.46
N LYS A 62 21.65 -8.20 -67.10
CA LYS A 62 22.73 -9.10 -67.45
C LYS A 62 23.41 -9.64 -66.19
N ILE A 63 23.69 -10.95 -66.19
CA ILE A 63 24.54 -11.60 -65.19
C ILE A 63 25.95 -11.68 -65.77
N ALA A 64 26.95 -11.19 -65.02
CA ALA A 64 28.35 -11.29 -65.42
C ALA A 64 28.81 -12.76 -65.48
N THR A 65 29.51 -13.15 -66.56
CA THR A 65 29.99 -14.52 -66.77
C THR A 65 30.92 -15.01 -65.64
N ASP A 66 31.64 -14.11 -64.99
CA ASP A 66 32.54 -14.46 -63.87
C ASP A 66 31.79 -14.75 -62.57
N ALA A 67 30.57 -14.20 -62.39
CA ALA A 67 29.70 -14.54 -61.26
C ALA A 67 29.17 -15.99 -61.36
N GLU A 68 29.17 -16.57 -62.57
CA GLU A 68 28.77 -17.96 -62.83
C GLU A 68 29.90 -18.97 -62.53
N LYS A 69 31.10 -18.51 -62.15
CA LYS A 69 32.29 -19.34 -61.81
C LYS A 69 32.76 -19.17 -60.36
N GLY A 70 32.07 -18.35 -59.57
CA GLY A 70 32.53 -17.92 -58.25
C GLY A 70 32.63 -19.05 -57.20
N THR A 71 33.37 -18.78 -56.13
CA THR A 71 33.41 -19.62 -54.92
C THR A 71 32.08 -19.53 -54.19
N LEU A 72 31.40 -20.67 -53.98
CA LEU A 72 30.18 -20.75 -53.17
C LEU A 72 30.51 -20.61 -51.68
N ILE A 73 31.41 -21.44 -51.17
CA ILE A 73 31.91 -21.38 -49.78
C ILE A 73 33.40 -21.74 -49.71
N LYS A 74 34.09 -21.25 -48.68
CA LYS A 74 35.46 -21.65 -48.33
C LYS A 74 35.42 -22.68 -47.20
N ASP A 75 35.98 -23.86 -47.44
CA ASP A 75 36.07 -24.97 -46.49
C ASP A 75 37.55 -25.21 -46.14
N GLY A 76 38.03 -24.50 -45.10
CA GLY A 76 39.44 -24.42 -44.77
C GLY A 76 40.25 -23.75 -45.88
N GLU A 77 41.31 -24.40 -46.36
CA GLU A 77 42.13 -23.94 -47.49
C GLU A 77 41.51 -24.25 -48.87
N LYS A 78 40.42 -25.03 -48.93
CA LYS A 78 39.74 -25.40 -50.18
C LYS A 78 38.54 -24.49 -50.43
N SER A 79 38.33 -24.14 -51.70
CA SER A 79 37.14 -23.40 -52.15
C SER A 79 36.21 -24.32 -52.91
N ILE A 80 34.94 -24.37 -52.54
CA ILE A 80 33.92 -25.08 -53.32
C ILE A 80 33.42 -24.14 -54.40
N THR A 81 33.61 -24.49 -55.67
CA THR A 81 33.23 -23.68 -56.83
C THR A 81 32.24 -24.42 -57.72
N ILE A 82 31.60 -23.70 -58.64
CA ILE A 82 30.84 -24.31 -59.72
C ILE A 82 31.81 -25.10 -60.61
N LYS A 83 31.46 -26.34 -60.96
CA LYS A 83 32.31 -27.18 -61.80
C LYS A 83 32.39 -26.62 -63.22
N SER A 84 33.59 -26.63 -63.80
CA SER A 84 33.81 -26.22 -65.20
C SER A 84 32.93 -27.05 -66.15
N GLY A 85 32.21 -26.38 -67.04
CA GLY A 85 31.24 -26.98 -67.97
C GLY A 85 29.83 -27.15 -67.39
N LYS A 86 29.60 -26.79 -66.12
CA LYS A 86 28.28 -26.85 -65.44
C LYS A 86 27.70 -25.47 -65.14
N GLU A 87 28.33 -24.39 -65.62
CA GLU A 87 27.91 -23.00 -65.37
C GLU A 87 26.49 -22.72 -65.89
N ALA A 88 26.18 -23.22 -67.09
CA ALA A 88 24.84 -23.08 -67.67
C ALA A 88 23.77 -23.82 -66.86
N ASP A 89 24.10 -25.00 -66.33
CA ASP A 89 23.21 -25.79 -65.48
C ASP A 89 23.02 -25.12 -64.10
N ALA A 90 24.09 -24.59 -63.51
CA ALA A 90 24.09 -23.83 -62.24
C ALA A 90 23.22 -22.57 -62.35
N LYS A 91 23.37 -21.83 -63.45
CA LYS A 91 22.56 -20.65 -63.77
C LYS A 91 21.09 -21.01 -63.97
N ALA A 92 20.80 -22.08 -64.71
CA ALA A 92 19.42 -22.54 -64.93
C ALA A 92 18.74 -22.92 -63.61
N LEU A 93 19.46 -23.64 -62.74
CA LEU A 93 19.00 -23.99 -61.40
C LEU A 93 18.75 -22.75 -60.53
N ALA A 94 19.72 -21.84 -60.43
CA ALA A 94 19.59 -20.61 -59.65
C ALA A 94 18.42 -19.75 -60.14
N THR A 95 18.22 -19.65 -61.46
CA THR A 95 17.12 -18.90 -62.07
C THR A 95 15.76 -19.51 -61.75
N LYS A 96 15.65 -20.83 -61.83
CA LYS A 96 14.40 -21.54 -61.51
C LYS A 96 14.04 -21.38 -60.04
N VAL A 97 14.99 -21.61 -59.14
CA VAL A 97 14.75 -21.46 -57.70
C VAL A 97 14.38 -20.02 -57.36
N ALA A 98 15.09 -19.03 -57.92
CA ALA A 98 14.75 -17.62 -57.71
C ALA A 98 13.32 -17.29 -58.18
N THR A 99 12.86 -17.93 -59.27
CA THR A 99 11.49 -17.79 -59.78
C THR A 99 10.47 -18.40 -58.80
N ASP A 100 10.76 -19.56 -58.20
CA ASP A 100 9.89 -20.17 -57.19
C ASP A 100 9.85 -19.37 -55.89
N ILE A 101 11.00 -18.91 -55.40
CA ILE A 101 11.10 -18.02 -54.24
C ILE A 101 10.31 -16.74 -54.48
N LYS A 102 10.42 -16.13 -55.68
CA LYS A 102 9.60 -14.98 -56.07
C LYS A 102 8.11 -15.29 -55.96
N ARG A 103 7.67 -16.44 -56.48
CA ARG A 103 6.25 -16.87 -56.40
C ARG A 103 5.78 -17.03 -54.95
N TYR A 104 6.62 -17.60 -54.09
CA TYR A 104 6.30 -17.75 -52.67
C TYR A 104 6.23 -16.40 -51.94
N PHE A 105 7.17 -15.47 -52.19
CA PHE A 105 7.08 -14.11 -51.63
C PHE A 105 5.84 -13.35 -52.12
N ALA A 106 5.49 -13.49 -53.40
CA ALA A 106 4.27 -12.89 -53.94
C ALA A 106 3.00 -13.46 -53.26
N ALA A 107 2.98 -14.76 -52.94
CA ALA A 107 1.89 -15.38 -52.19
C ALA A 107 1.81 -14.90 -50.73
N ILE A 108 2.94 -14.56 -50.11
CA ILE A 108 2.95 -13.94 -48.77
C ILE A 108 2.39 -12.49 -48.85
N ALA A 109 2.71 -11.76 -49.92
CA ALA A 109 2.36 -10.35 -50.10
C ALA A 109 0.86 -10.07 -50.34
N THR A 110 0.03 -11.09 -50.63
CA THR A 110 -1.39 -10.90 -51.00
C THR A 110 -2.29 -10.37 -49.89
N GLY A 111 -1.83 -10.36 -48.62
CA GLY A 111 -2.64 -9.94 -47.46
C GLY A 111 -2.76 -8.42 -47.23
N GLY A 112 -1.99 -7.59 -47.95
CA GLY A 112 -1.92 -6.14 -47.70
C GLY A 112 -1.22 -5.77 -46.36
N PRO A 113 -0.91 -4.48 -46.13
CA PRO A 113 -0.18 -4.05 -44.93
C PRO A 113 -0.99 -4.16 -43.64
N ASP A 114 -2.32 -4.19 -43.70
CA ASP A 114 -3.19 -4.05 -42.52
C ASP A 114 -3.72 -5.39 -41.96
N LYS A 115 -3.49 -6.53 -42.63
CA LYS A 115 -3.97 -7.84 -42.16
C LYS A 115 -2.88 -8.92 -42.27
N LEU A 116 -2.59 -9.60 -41.15
CA LEU A 116 -1.63 -10.71 -41.11
C LEU A 116 -2.29 -11.98 -41.62
N ASP A 117 -1.88 -12.45 -42.80
CA ASP A 117 -2.31 -13.75 -43.32
C ASP A 117 -1.32 -14.86 -42.90
N ILE A 118 -1.39 -15.23 -41.62
CA ILE A 118 -0.43 -16.15 -40.99
C ILE A 118 -0.40 -17.52 -41.67
N LYS A 119 -1.53 -17.96 -42.24
CA LYS A 119 -1.62 -19.23 -42.98
C LYS A 119 -0.74 -19.18 -44.22
N ASN A 120 -0.86 -18.10 -45.01
CA ASN A 120 -0.07 -17.92 -46.21
C ASN A 120 1.40 -17.61 -45.89
N VAL A 121 1.68 -16.85 -44.83
CA VAL A 121 3.05 -16.62 -44.35
C VAL A 121 3.70 -17.94 -43.98
N ALA A 122 3.09 -18.74 -43.12
CA ALA A 122 3.66 -19.99 -42.66
C ALA A 122 3.92 -20.98 -43.80
N GLU A 123 2.93 -21.23 -44.65
CA GLU A 123 3.08 -22.23 -45.71
C GLU A 123 4.17 -21.86 -46.72
N ASN A 124 4.29 -20.58 -47.07
CA ASN A 124 5.26 -20.12 -48.06
C ASN A 124 6.64 -19.82 -47.46
N ALA A 125 6.72 -19.33 -46.22
CA ALA A 125 7.99 -19.16 -45.51
C ALA A 125 8.69 -20.51 -45.31
N VAL A 126 7.94 -21.57 -44.98
CA VAL A 126 8.48 -22.94 -44.90
C VAL A 126 9.07 -23.37 -46.23
N LYS A 127 8.35 -23.16 -47.34
CA LYS A 127 8.85 -23.47 -48.68
C LYS A 127 10.11 -22.71 -49.01
N ILE A 128 10.16 -21.40 -48.73
CA ILE A 128 11.33 -20.55 -49.01
C ILE A 128 12.53 -21.00 -48.18
N TYR A 129 12.37 -21.14 -46.86
CA TYR A 129 13.44 -21.52 -45.95
C TYR A 129 13.99 -22.92 -46.28
N ALA A 130 13.12 -23.91 -46.47
CA ALA A 130 13.53 -25.27 -46.83
C ALA A 130 14.23 -25.31 -48.20
N THR A 131 13.75 -24.54 -49.17
CA THR A 131 14.37 -24.41 -50.50
C THR A 131 15.77 -23.83 -50.39
N LEU A 132 15.95 -22.73 -49.65
CA LEU A 132 17.24 -22.06 -49.48
C LEU A 132 18.27 -22.93 -48.76
N ASN A 133 17.84 -23.72 -47.77
CA ASN A 133 18.70 -24.62 -46.99
C ASN A 133 18.86 -26.02 -47.61
N THR A 134 18.30 -26.27 -48.80
CA THR A 134 18.49 -27.55 -49.48
C THR A 134 19.95 -27.71 -49.92
N ASN A 135 20.52 -28.87 -49.61
CA ASN A 135 21.92 -29.18 -49.92
C ASN A 135 22.11 -29.48 -51.42
N LEU A 136 23.27 -29.08 -51.93
CA LEU A 136 23.74 -29.40 -53.27
C LEU A 136 24.73 -30.58 -53.20
N ALA A 137 24.55 -31.57 -54.07
CA ALA A 137 25.42 -32.74 -54.13
C ALA A 137 26.85 -32.40 -54.60
N LYS A 138 27.81 -33.24 -54.19
CA LYS A 138 29.24 -33.08 -54.46
C LYS A 138 29.79 -34.35 -55.13
N GLY A 139 30.46 -34.20 -56.26
CA GLY A 139 31.11 -35.32 -56.93
C GLY A 139 31.57 -35.03 -58.36
N ASP A 140 32.28 -35.99 -58.95
CA ASP A 140 32.83 -35.87 -60.30
C ASP A 140 31.78 -35.77 -61.42
N THR A 141 30.56 -36.13 -61.14
CA THR A 141 29.44 -36.04 -62.07
C THR A 141 28.53 -34.83 -61.82
N ASP A 142 28.86 -34.03 -60.80
CA ASP A 142 27.93 -33.11 -60.14
C ASP A 142 28.18 -31.62 -60.41
N LEU A 143 27.30 -30.77 -59.86
CA LEU A 143 27.27 -29.33 -60.10
C LEU A 143 28.50 -28.61 -59.53
N LEU A 144 29.10 -29.16 -58.48
CA LEU A 144 30.13 -28.52 -57.66
C LEU A 144 31.47 -29.24 -57.80
N SER A 145 32.56 -28.50 -57.60
CA SER A 145 33.88 -29.09 -57.37
C SER A 145 33.89 -29.97 -56.11
N GLU A 146 34.75 -30.98 -56.05
CA GLU A 146 34.89 -31.82 -54.85
C GLU A 146 35.16 -30.98 -53.60
N ALA A 147 34.51 -31.34 -52.50
CA ALA A 147 34.63 -30.60 -51.25
C ALA A 147 34.45 -31.44 -49.98
N SER A 148 35.06 -30.95 -48.90
CA SER A 148 35.15 -31.53 -47.54
C SER A 148 33.89 -31.22 -46.68
N GLN A 149 33.99 -31.31 -45.36
CA GLN A 149 32.95 -31.49 -44.33
C GLN A 149 31.66 -30.64 -44.40
N THR A 150 31.64 -29.45 -45.04
CA THR A 150 30.45 -28.55 -45.09
C THR A 150 29.79 -28.54 -46.46
N GLN A 151 28.48 -28.83 -46.58
CA GLN A 151 27.76 -28.87 -47.87
C GLN A 151 27.21 -27.49 -48.28
N PRO A 152 27.50 -26.98 -49.50
CA PRO A 152 26.83 -25.79 -50.02
C PRO A 152 25.35 -25.99 -50.19
N THR A 153 24.61 -24.90 -50.02
CA THR A 153 23.17 -24.86 -50.15
C THR A 153 22.75 -24.14 -51.43
N VAL A 154 21.47 -24.28 -51.76
CA VAL A 154 20.82 -23.49 -52.81
C VAL A 154 20.96 -21.98 -52.56
N SER A 155 20.94 -21.53 -51.31
CA SER A 155 21.19 -20.13 -50.93
C SER A 155 22.59 -19.68 -51.35
N ASP A 156 23.61 -20.50 -51.12
CA ASP A 156 25.00 -20.20 -51.51
C ASP A 156 25.12 -20.07 -53.03
N LEU A 157 24.47 -20.98 -53.77
CA LEU A 157 24.44 -20.94 -55.23
C LEU A 157 23.76 -19.66 -55.76
N ILE A 158 22.58 -19.32 -55.25
CA ILE A 158 21.87 -18.09 -55.66
C ILE A 158 22.72 -16.87 -55.35
N LYS A 159 23.28 -16.79 -54.14
CA LYS A 159 24.13 -15.66 -53.75
C LYS A 159 25.31 -15.49 -54.70
N THR A 160 26.00 -16.59 -55.04
CA THR A 160 27.14 -16.56 -55.98
C THR A 160 26.72 -16.13 -57.38
N VAL A 161 25.72 -16.79 -57.98
CA VAL A 161 25.29 -16.52 -59.37
C VAL A 161 24.75 -15.10 -59.52
N TYR A 162 24.06 -14.56 -58.51
CA TYR A 162 23.45 -13.24 -58.59
C TYR A 162 24.35 -12.09 -58.09
N THR A 163 25.59 -12.34 -57.66
CA THR A 163 26.52 -11.28 -57.23
C THR A 163 26.87 -10.28 -58.33
N GLY A 164 26.93 -10.72 -59.59
CA GLY A 164 27.33 -9.93 -60.76
C GLY A 164 26.17 -9.43 -61.62
N VAL A 165 24.97 -9.28 -61.05
CA VAL A 165 23.77 -8.82 -61.77
C VAL A 165 23.80 -7.30 -61.93
N THR A 166 23.59 -6.82 -63.16
CA THR A 166 23.54 -5.39 -63.48
C THR A 166 22.48 -5.09 -64.55
N GLY A 167 21.99 -3.87 -64.58
CA GLY A 167 21.16 -3.32 -65.65
C GLY A 167 21.94 -3.17 -66.97
N ASN A 168 21.20 -3.15 -68.07
CA ASN A 168 21.64 -3.15 -69.45
C ASN A 168 20.73 -2.25 -70.29
N GLY A 169 21.26 -1.67 -71.38
CA GLY A 169 20.46 -0.82 -72.29
C GLY A 169 20.03 0.53 -71.68
N ALA A 170 19.00 1.15 -72.27
CA ALA A 170 18.59 2.53 -71.96
C ALA A 170 17.97 2.73 -70.57
N GLN A 171 17.57 1.66 -69.88
CA GLN A 171 16.97 1.68 -68.54
C GLN A 171 17.95 1.19 -67.46
N LYS A 172 19.25 1.10 -67.78
CA LYS A 172 20.30 0.59 -66.89
C LYS A 172 20.29 1.24 -65.51
N GLU A 173 20.19 2.57 -65.42
CA GLU A 173 20.25 3.28 -64.14
C GLU A 173 19.07 2.94 -63.21
N ALA A 174 17.85 2.85 -63.77
CA ALA A 174 16.66 2.46 -63.01
C ALA A 174 16.73 0.99 -62.56
N ALA A 175 17.21 0.10 -63.44
CA ALA A 175 17.42 -1.31 -63.11
C ALA A 175 18.51 -1.50 -62.04
N ASP A 176 19.65 -0.82 -62.15
CA ASP A 176 20.73 -0.86 -61.16
C ASP A 176 20.25 -0.35 -59.80
N LYS A 177 19.45 0.72 -59.76
CA LYS A 177 18.86 1.24 -58.52
C LYS A 177 17.97 0.20 -57.82
N ASN A 178 17.11 -0.48 -58.58
CA ASN A 178 16.24 -1.54 -58.04
C ASN A 178 17.05 -2.78 -57.64
N ILE A 179 18.10 -3.14 -58.39
CA ILE A 179 19.04 -4.23 -58.05
C ILE A 179 19.77 -3.91 -56.74
N GLU A 180 20.28 -2.69 -56.55
CA GLU A 180 20.92 -2.27 -55.29
C GLU A 180 19.92 -2.26 -54.11
N ALA A 181 18.67 -1.83 -54.34
CA ALA A 181 17.61 -1.94 -53.34
C ALA A 181 17.31 -3.39 -52.97
N LEU A 182 17.27 -4.31 -53.95
CA LEU A 182 17.11 -5.75 -53.72
C LEU A 182 18.30 -6.35 -52.96
N LYS A 183 19.54 -5.96 -53.30
CA LYS A 183 20.75 -6.37 -52.56
C LYS A 183 20.72 -5.89 -51.11
N ALA A 184 20.24 -4.68 -50.84
CA ALA A 184 20.07 -4.16 -49.49
C ALA A 184 18.91 -4.83 -48.72
N LEU A 185 17.87 -5.28 -49.45
CA LEU A 185 16.70 -5.95 -48.87
C LEU A 185 16.96 -7.43 -48.56
N GLN A 186 17.77 -8.11 -49.38
CA GLN A 186 18.11 -9.52 -49.24
C GLN A 186 18.57 -9.90 -47.81
N PRO A 187 19.55 -9.23 -47.17
CA PRO A 187 19.96 -9.59 -45.81
C PRO A 187 18.84 -9.38 -44.78
N LYS A 188 17.95 -8.40 -44.97
CA LYS A 188 16.79 -8.17 -44.10
C LYS A 188 15.77 -9.30 -44.21
N ILE A 189 15.48 -9.74 -45.43
CA ILE A 189 14.59 -10.88 -45.70
C ILE A 189 15.15 -12.17 -45.11
N MET A 190 16.45 -12.43 -45.30
CA MET A 190 17.11 -13.61 -44.73
C MET A 190 17.05 -13.61 -43.21
N LYS A 191 17.26 -12.44 -42.58
CA LYS A 191 17.11 -12.28 -41.13
C LYS A 191 15.65 -12.53 -40.71
N ALA A 192 14.67 -11.91 -41.36
CA ALA A 192 13.26 -12.08 -41.02
C ALA A 192 12.77 -13.53 -41.20
N LEU A 193 13.26 -14.23 -42.23
CA LEU A 193 13.02 -15.68 -42.40
C LEU A 193 13.60 -16.47 -41.23
N SER A 194 14.85 -16.19 -40.84
CA SER A 194 15.50 -16.85 -39.70
C SER A 194 14.79 -16.56 -38.38
N ASP A 195 14.36 -15.31 -38.16
CA ASP A 195 13.63 -14.89 -36.96
C ASP A 195 12.24 -15.55 -36.91
N PHE A 196 11.57 -15.66 -38.06
CA PHE A 196 10.32 -16.39 -38.20
C PHE A 196 10.48 -17.88 -37.87
N VAL A 197 11.54 -18.52 -38.36
CA VAL A 197 11.87 -19.93 -38.04
C VAL A 197 12.15 -20.09 -36.55
N ALA A 198 13.01 -19.23 -35.99
CA ALA A 198 13.36 -19.28 -34.57
C ALA A 198 12.12 -19.10 -33.68
N ALA A 199 11.24 -18.16 -34.01
CA ALA A 199 9.98 -17.97 -33.29
C ALA A 199 9.03 -19.16 -33.46
N ALA A 200 8.99 -19.81 -34.64
CA ALA A 200 8.16 -21.00 -34.87
C ALA A 200 8.57 -22.14 -33.94
N ASP A 201 9.87 -22.38 -33.90
CA ASP A 201 10.49 -23.47 -33.18
C ASP A 201 10.44 -23.21 -31.66
N ALA A 202 10.63 -21.96 -31.21
CA ALA A 202 10.51 -21.54 -29.81
C ALA A 202 9.06 -21.69 -29.29
N LEU A 203 8.07 -21.30 -30.10
CA LEU A 203 6.67 -21.51 -29.79
C LEU A 203 6.33 -23.00 -29.70
N ASN A 204 6.80 -23.82 -30.65
CA ASN A 204 6.61 -25.27 -30.62
C ASN A 204 7.27 -25.93 -29.39
N GLN A 205 8.49 -25.50 -29.04
CA GLN A 205 9.18 -25.95 -27.84
C GLN A 205 8.42 -25.57 -26.57
N THR A 206 7.84 -24.36 -26.53
CA THR A 206 7.01 -23.89 -25.42
C THR A 206 5.78 -24.77 -25.23
N PHE A 207 5.09 -25.16 -26.32
CA PHE A 207 3.97 -26.11 -26.23
C PHE A 207 4.40 -27.52 -25.80
N THR A 208 5.54 -28.00 -26.31
CA THR A 208 6.11 -29.31 -25.92
C THR A 208 6.45 -29.35 -24.43
N ASN A 209 7.09 -28.30 -23.91
CA ASN A 209 7.42 -28.17 -22.50
C ASN A 209 6.17 -27.97 -21.62
N GLN A 210 5.19 -27.17 -22.07
CA GLN A 210 3.92 -27.00 -21.36
C GLN A 210 3.14 -28.30 -21.21
N LYS A 211 3.14 -29.16 -22.24
CA LYS A 211 2.54 -30.48 -22.15
C LYS A 211 3.21 -31.31 -21.06
N ALA A 212 4.54 -31.34 -21.03
CA ALA A 212 5.32 -32.12 -20.06
C ALA A 212 5.17 -31.60 -18.61
N ASP A 213 5.20 -30.29 -18.43
CA ASP A 213 5.35 -29.68 -17.09
C ASP A 213 4.06 -29.11 -16.49
N ALA A 214 3.14 -28.56 -17.30
CA ALA A 214 1.92 -27.91 -16.81
C ALA A 214 0.75 -28.89 -16.61
N PHE A 215 0.71 -29.99 -17.39
CA PHE A 215 -0.48 -30.84 -17.51
C PHE A 215 -0.25 -32.36 -17.38
N THR A 216 0.96 -32.90 -17.54
CA THR A 216 1.16 -34.37 -17.56
C THR A 216 1.96 -34.97 -16.42
N ALA A 217 2.48 -34.18 -15.48
CA ALA A 217 3.04 -34.72 -14.25
C ALA A 217 2.31 -34.09 -13.07
N ASN A 218 1.51 -34.89 -12.34
CA ASN A 218 1.10 -34.66 -10.95
C ASN A 218 1.55 -33.29 -10.44
N LEU A 219 0.78 -32.24 -10.73
CA LEU A 219 0.85 -31.04 -9.90
C LEU A 219 0.70 -31.62 -8.50
N LYS A 220 1.76 -31.54 -7.69
CA LYS A 220 1.92 -32.30 -6.43
C LYS A 220 0.98 -31.74 -5.35
N ILE A 221 -0.27 -31.51 -5.73
CA ILE A 221 -1.45 -31.22 -4.95
C ILE A 221 -1.70 -32.48 -4.13
N THR A 222 -0.92 -32.56 -3.06
CA THR A 222 -0.94 -33.64 -2.10
C THR A 222 -2.13 -33.39 -1.18
N THR A 223 -3.24 -34.08 -1.46
CA THR A 223 -4.44 -34.08 -0.61
C THR A 223 -4.65 -35.40 0.13
N ASP A 224 -3.96 -36.45 -0.31
CA ASP A 224 -4.34 -37.83 0.00
C ASP A 224 -3.62 -38.38 1.24
N THR A 225 -3.03 -37.48 2.06
CA THR A 225 -2.39 -37.88 3.32
C THR A 225 -3.43 -38.09 4.41
N ALA A 226 -3.05 -38.80 5.48
CA ALA A 226 -3.95 -39.13 6.58
C ALA A 226 -4.53 -37.88 7.27
N THR A 227 -3.81 -36.75 7.24
CA THR A 227 -4.23 -35.48 7.84
C THR A 227 -5.01 -34.61 6.86
N LEU A 228 -4.50 -34.44 5.63
CA LEU A 228 -5.05 -33.50 4.65
C LEU A 228 -6.35 -34.00 4.02
N SER A 229 -6.51 -35.32 3.87
CA SER A 229 -7.73 -35.92 3.29
C SER A 229 -9.00 -35.69 4.11
N LYS A 230 -8.85 -35.28 5.37
CA LYS A 230 -9.95 -34.95 6.28
C LYS A 230 -10.49 -33.53 6.08
N ASP A 231 -9.74 -32.65 5.43
CA ASP A 231 -10.20 -31.28 5.13
C ASP A 231 -11.05 -31.30 3.85
N LYS A 232 -12.37 -31.16 4.01
CA LYS A 232 -13.31 -31.16 2.89
C LYS A 232 -13.10 -29.96 1.95
N ALA A 233 -12.82 -28.78 2.49
CA ALA A 233 -12.62 -27.59 1.67
C ALA A 233 -11.37 -27.73 0.79
N LEU A 234 -10.29 -28.29 1.35
CA LEU A 234 -9.07 -28.60 0.63
C LEU A 234 -9.32 -29.60 -0.51
N THR A 235 -10.02 -30.70 -0.21
CA THR A 235 -10.30 -31.75 -1.20
C THR A 235 -11.22 -31.26 -2.32
N ASP A 236 -12.25 -30.47 -2.01
CA ASP A 236 -13.13 -29.84 -2.99
C ASP A 236 -12.36 -28.85 -3.91
N GLN A 237 -11.51 -27.98 -3.32
CA GLN A 237 -10.70 -27.03 -4.07
C GLN A 237 -9.66 -27.73 -4.95
N ALA A 238 -9.02 -28.79 -4.44
CA ALA A 238 -8.10 -29.61 -5.20
C ALA A 238 -8.80 -30.33 -6.35
N ALA A 239 -10.00 -30.86 -6.14
CA ALA A 239 -10.80 -31.47 -7.21
C ALA A 239 -11.18 -30.45 -8.28
N LYS A 240 -11.56 -29.22 -7.91
CA LYS A 240 -11.82 -28.14 -8.85
C LYS A 240 -10.58 -27.78 -9.68
N ALA A 241 -9.43 -27.58 -9.03
CA ALA A 241 -8.17 -27.30 -9.72
C ALA A 241 -7.80 -28.46 -10.67
N LYS A 242 -7.86 -29.71 -10.20
CA LYS A 242 -7.63 -30.91 -11.03
C LYS A 242 -8.60 -30.96 -12.21
N GLY A 243 -9.88 -30.66 -12.01
CA GLY A 243 -10.88 -30.62 -13.06
C GLY A 243 -10.56 -29.58 -14.16
N ILE A 244 -10.11 -28.39 -13.77
CA ILE A 244 -9.71 -27.34 -14.73
C ILE A 244 -8.41 -27.71 -15.45
N ILE A 245 -7.45 -28.32 -14.74
CA ILE A 245 -6.22 -28.86 -15.34
C ILE A 245 -6.56 -29.95 -16.35
N THR A 246 -7.45 -30.88 -15.99
CA THR A 246 -7.95 -31.92 -16.90
C THR A 246 -8.74 -31.31 -18.05
N SER A 247 -9.46 -30.21 -17.86
CA SER A 247 -10.14 -29.56 -18.99
C SER A 247 -9.15 -28.87 -19.92
N LEU A 248 -8.13 -28.22 -19.39
CA LEU A 248 -7.03 -27.64 -20.17
C LEU A 248 -6.19 -28.72 -20.87
N GLY A 249 -6.09 -29.91 -20.30
CA GLY A 249 -5.41 -31.07 -20.87
C GLY A 249 -6.30 -32.06 -21.65
N GLY A 250 -7.62 -31.88 -21.68
CA GLY A 250 -8.58 -32.93 -22.09
C GLY A 250 -9.94 -32.47 -22.64
N VAL A 251 -10.34 -31.21 -22.49
CA VAL A 251 -11.29 -30.61 -23.45
C VAL A 251 -10.47 -30.32 -24.71
N GLY A 252 -11.09 -30.30 -25.90
CA GLY A 252 -10.44 -29.93 -27.16
C GLY A 252 -9.91 -28.48 -27.22
N GLY A 253 -9.12 -28.07 -26.24
CA GLY A 253 -8.48 -26.76 -26.06
C GLY A 253 -7.32 -26.63 -27.02
N ALA A 254 -7.66 -26.38 -28.29
CA ALA A 254 -6.80 -26.48 -29.44
C ALA A 254 -6.21 -27.88 -29.60
N GLU A 255 -6.11 -28.39 -30.82
CA GLU A 255 -5.46 -29.68 -31.03
C GLU A 255 -3.93 -29.59 -30.86
N LEU A 256 -3.42 -29.15 -29.71
CA LEU A 256 -1.98 -28.99 -29.45
C LEU A 256 -1.21 -30.30 -29.73
N ASP A 257 -1.84 -31.45 -29.49
CA ASP A 257 -1.32 -32.77 -29.84
C ASP A 257 -1.23 -33.08 -31.35
N LYS A 258 -2.02 -32.38 -32.18
CA LYS A 258 -2.00 -32.50 -33.65
C LYS A 258 -1.26 -31.34 -34.33
N VAL A 259 -0.83 -30.34 -33.55
CA VAL A 259 -0.20 -29.10 -34.04
C VAL A 259 1.33 -29.15 -33.98
N ILE A 260 1.92 -30.21 -33.40
CA ILE A 260 3.37 -30.42 -33.40
C ILE A 260 3.80 -31.05 -34.73
N GLY A 261 4.68 -30.37 -35.45
CA GLY A 261 5.35 -30.79 -36.67
C GLY A 261 6.82 -31.04 -36.46
N THR A 262 7.54 -31.06 -37.58
CA THR A 262 9.01 -31.05 -37.56
C THR A 262 9.50 -29.62 -37.38
N VAL A 263 10.57 -29.46 -36.59
CA VAL A 263 11.29 -28.19 -36.37
C VAL A 263 11.73 -27.61 -37.71
N LEU A 264 11.34 -26.36 -37.97
CA LEU A 264 11.57 -25.72 -39.26
C LEU A 264 13.05 -25.44 -39.53
N ALA A 265 13.86 -25.20 -38.49
CA ALA A 265 15.32 -25.06 -38.64
C ALA A 265 16.01 -26.27 -39.30
N THR A 266 15.37 -27.46 -39.29
CA THR A 266 15.91 -28.67 -39.93
C THR A 266 15.33 -28.95 -41.31
N ALA A 267 14.43 -28.07 -41.79
CA ALA A 267 13.72 -28.26 -43.04
C ALA A 267 14.65 -28.10 -44.25
N LYS A 268 14.64 -29.12 -45.12
CA LYS A 268 15.33 -29.12 -46.40
C LYS A 268 14.54 -29.99 -47.39
N GLY A 269 14.58 -29.63 -48.65
CA GLY A 269 14.10 -30.48 -49.73
C GLY A 269 15.02 -31.67 -49.99
N THR A 270 14.71 -32.44 -51.02
CA THR A 270 15.58 -33.51 -51.52
C THR A 270 16.93 -32.92 -51.96
N GLU A 271 18.04 -33.54 -51.52
CA GLU A 271 19.39 -33.16 -51.95
C GLU A 271 19.47 -33.11 -53.48
N ILE A 272 19.98 -32.00 -54.01
CA ILE A 272 20.00 -31.77 -55.45
C ILE A 272 21.24 -32.47 -56.04
N THR A 273 21.00 -33.60 -56.69
CA THR A 273 22.00 -34.38 -57.44
C THR A 273 21.94 -34.05 -58.95
N ASN A 274 22.60 -34.84 -59.80
CA ASN A 274 22.81 -34.53 -61.22
C ASN A 274 21.57 -34.55 -62.09
N ASP A 275 20.43 -34.93 -61.52
CA ASP A 275 19.13 -34.91 -62.17
C ASP A 275 18.53 -33.50 -62.24
N LEU A 276 19.30 -32.60 -62.86
CA LEU A 276 18.89 -31.23 -63.16
C LEU A 276 17.75 -31.18 -64.18
N ASN A 277 17.46 -32.27 -64.90
CA ASN A 277 16.40 -32.31 -65.91
C ASN A 277 15.02 -32.17 -65.27
N ASN A 278 14.78 -32.87 -64.14
CA ASN A 278 13.55 -32.71 -63.38
C ASN A 278 13.45 -31.31 -62.75
N VAL A 279 14.56 -30.78 -62.24
CA VAL A 279 14.62 -29.43 -61.64
C VAL A 279 14.48 -28.31 -62.69
N LYS A 280 14.83 -28.56 -63.96
CA LYS A 280 14.54 -27.64 -65.08
C LYS A 280 13.03 -27.48 -65.29
N THR A 281 12.23 -28.50 -64.96
CA THR A 281 10.78 -28.47 -65.14
C THR A 281 10.01 -28.00 -63.89
N GLN A 282 10.46 -28.34 -62.68
CA GLN A 282 9.83 -27.97 -61.39
C GLN A 282 10.88 -27.51 -60.37
N GLY A 283 10.51 -26.74 -59.34
CA GLY A 283 11.46 -26.28 -58.29
C GLY A 283 12.06 -27.41 -57.44
N VAL A 284 12.62 -27.08 -56.28
CA VAL A 284 13.16 -28.08 -55.34
C VAL A 284 12.04 -29.04 -54.88
N GLN A 285 12.28 -30.35 -55.02
CA GLN A 285 11.32 -31.41 -54.68
C GLN A 285 11.44 -31.87 -53.22
N GLY A 286 10.43 -32.59 -52.72
CA GLY A 286 10.45 -33.22 -51.39
C GLY A 286 10.11 -32.29 -50.22
N ILE A 287 9.71 -31.05 -50.47
CA ILE A 287 9.26 -30.12 -49.43
C ILE A 287 7.77 -30.39 -49.16
N ASP A 288 7.43 -30.94 -47.99
CA ASP A 288 6.05 -31.03 -47.48
C ASP A 288 5.80 -29.94 -46.42
N PRO A 289 5.19 -28.80 -46.78
CA PRO A 289 4.94 -27.71 -45.85
C PRO A 289 3.99 -28.11 -44.71
N ALA A 290 3.09 -29.07 -44.93
CA ALA A 290 2.10 -29.48 -43.94
C ALA A 290 2.72 -30.27 -42.77
N GLY A 291 3.93 -30.83 -42.97
CA GLY A 291 4.68 -31.54 -41.95
C GLY A 291 5.33 -30.64 -40.89
N TYR A 292 5.53 -29.35 -41.17
CA TYR A 292 6.33 -28.45 -40.33
C TYR A 292 5.53 -27.63 -39.31
N ASP A 293 6.20 -27.29 -38.21
CA ASP A 293 5.64 -26.56 -37.07
C ASP A 293 4.91 -25.28 -37.46
N ALA A 294 5.55 -24.39 -38.21
CA ALA A 294 4.96 -23.12 -38.62
C ALA A 294 3.58 -23.29 -39.31
N THR A 295 3.43 -24.31 -40.16
CA THR A 295 2.18 -24.57 -40.89
C THR A 295 1.13 -25.24 -40.02
N LYS A 296 1.54 -26.08 -39.07
CA LYS A 296 0.60 -26.71 -38.13
C LYS A 296 0.12 -25.71 -37.08
N LEU A 297 1.00 -24.81 -36.63
CA LEU A 297 0.73 -23.76 -35.65
C LEU A 297 -0.19 -22.65 -36.20
N LYS A 298 -0.30 -22.50 -37.52
CA LYS A 298 -0.98 -21.34 -38.17
C LYS A 298 -2.37 -20.98 -37.63
N ASN A 299 -3.17 -21.96 -37.21
CA ASN A 299 -4.53 -21.70 -36.71
C ASN A 299 -4.53 -21.12 -35.28
N LEU A 300 -3.53 -21.48 -34.48
CA LEU A 300 -3.27 -20.90 -33.15
C LEU A 300 -2.67 -19.49 -33.22
N LEU A 301 -2.56 -18.93 -34.43
CA LEU A 301 -1.83 -17.71 -34.70
C LEU A 301 -2.67 -16.69 -35.49
N ALA A 302 -3.94 -17.03 -35.76
CA ALA A 302 -4.92 -16.09 -36.26
C ALA A 302 -5.14 -14.94 -35.26
N ASP A 303 -5.79 -13.85 -35.68
CA ASP A 303 -5.90 -12.64 -34.84
C ASP A 303 -6.55 -12.89 -33.45
N ASN A 304 -7.33 -13.98 -33.30
CA ASN A 304 -7.97 -14.47 -32.07
C ASN A 304 -7.41 -15.84 -31.57
N ALA A 305 -6.13 -16.10 -31.81
CA ALA A 305 -5.34 -17.29 -31.48
C ALA A 305 -5.68 -18.04 -30.17
N ILE A 306 -5.86 -17.29 -29.08
CA ILE A 306 -6.38 -17.81 -27.81
C ILE A 306 -7.81 -17.29 -27.69
N THR A 307 -8.77 -18.21 -27.70
CA THR A 307 -10.19 -17.85 -27.51
C THR A 307 -10.39 -17.20 -26.14
N GLU A 308 -11.35 -16.29 -26.02
CA GLU A 308 -11.71 -15.72 -24.70
C GLU A 308 -12.07 -16.82 -23.68
N GLU A 309 -12.62 -17.94 -24.16
CA GLU A 309 -12.89 -19.13 -23.35
C GLU A 309 -11.60 -19.77 -22.80
N GLN A 310 -10.55 -19.90 -23.61
CA GLN A 310 -9.26 -20.42 -23.14
C GLN A 310 -8.58 -19.46 -22.15
N LYS A 311 -8.62 -18.14 -22.40
CA LYS A 311 -8.11 -17.14 -21.45
C LYS A 311 -8.82 -17.25 -20.11
N LYS A 312 -10.15 -17.37 -20.15
CA LYS A 312 -11.01 -17.57 -18.98
C LYS A 312 -10.67 -18.86 -18.25
N GLN A 313 -10.45 -19.97 -18.95
CA GLN A 313 -10.05 -21.24 -18.31
C GLN A 313 -8.70 -21.16 -17.59
N TYR A 314 -7.71 -20.43 -18.15
CA TYR A 314 -6.45 -20.16 -17.45
C TYR A 314 -6.64 -19.25 -16.22
N GLU A 315 -7.53 -18.27 -16.29
CA GLU A 315 -7.88 -17.42 -15.15
C GLU A 315 -8.60 -18.22 -14.06
N ASP A 316 -9.56 -19.06 -14.44
CA ASP A 316 -10.27 -19.97 -13.55
C ASP A 316 -9.29 -20.96 -12.87
N LEU A 317 -8.26 -21.42 -13.59
CA LEU A 317 -7.19 -22.23 -13.02
C LEU A 317 -6.42 -21.47 -11.94
N LEU A 318 -6.00 -20.23 -12.24
CA LEU A 318 -5.26 -19.40 -11.28
C LEU A 318 -6.11 -19.11 -10.03
N VAL A 319 -7.40 -18.82 -10.21
CA VAL A 319 -8.35 -18.63 -9.09
C VAL A 319 -8.46 -19.91 -8.26
N ALA A 320 -8.62 -21.07 -8.90
CA ALA A 320 -8.72 -22.35 -8.19
C ALA A 320 -7.43 -22.71 -7.44
N LEU A 321 -6.25 -22.51 -8.05
CA LEU A 321 -4.96 -22.77 -7.41
C LEU A 321 -4.67 -21.80 -6.26
N ASN A 322 -5.05 -20.52 -6.39
CA ASN A 322 -4.92 -19.55 -5.29
C ASN A 322 -5.84 -19.90 -4.12
N SER A 323 -7.09 -20.27 -4.40
CA SER A 323 -8.02 -20.72 -3.35
C SER A 323 -7.49 -21.96 -2.61
N LEU A 324 -6.94 -22.94 -3.36
CA LEU A 324 -6.27 -24.10 -2.79
C LEU A 324 -5.06 -23.72 -1.92
N LYS A 325 -4.22 -22.79 -2.42
CA LYS A 325 -3.06 -22.28 -1.69
C LYS A 325 -3.46 -21.60 -0.39
N GLU A 326 -4.53 -20.80 -0.38
CA GLU A 326 -5.06 -20.15 0.82
C GLU A 326 -5.56 -21.16 1.86
N GLN A 327 -6.26 -22.21 1.46
CA GLN A 327 -6.68 -23.26 2.39
C GLN A 327 -5.47 -24.03 2.95
N LEU A 328 -4.49 -24.34 2.10
CA LEU A 328 -3.24 -24.96 2.55
C LEU A 328 -2.44 -24.05 3.49
N ASN A 329 -2.48 -22.73 3.28
CA ASN A 329 -1.88 -21.76 4.19
C ASN A 329 -2.51 -21.89 5.59
N LYS A 330 -3.84 -21.89 5.67
CA LYS A 330 -4.56 -22.03 6.95
C LYS A 330 -4.18 -23.33 7.67
N ILE A 331 -4.13 -24.44 6.95
CA ILE A 331 -3.73 -25.74 7.49
C ILE A 331 -2.26 -25.73 7.93
N ALA A 332 -1.37 -25.13 7.13
CA ALA A 332 0.05 -25.03 7.45
C ALA A 332 0.29 -24.23 8.74
N VAL A 333 -0.33 -23.05 8.87
CA VAL A 333 -0.28 -22.24 10.10
C VAL A 333 -0.81 -23.04 11.29
N THR A 334 -2.01 -23.61 11.15
CA THR A 334 -2.66 -24.38 12.23
C THR A 334 -1.81 -25.57 12.69
N SER A 335 -1.27 -26.33 11.74
CA SER A 335 -0.48 -27.54 12.04
C SER A 335 0.94 -27.25 12.54
N SER A 336 1.41 -26.01 12.42
CA SER A 336 2.72 -25.55 12.90
C SER A 336 2.62 -24.79 14.22
N ALA A 337 1.40 -24.49 14.68
CA ALA A 337 1.18 -23.53 15.77
C ALA A 337 1.88 -23.91 17.07
N ALA A 338 1.76 -25.18 17.48
CA ALA A 338 2.39 -25.70 18.69
C ALA A 338 3.92 -25.72 18.58
N ASP A 339 4.46 -26.13 17.43
CA ASP A 339 5.90 -26.21 17.22
C ASP A 339 6.55 -24.82 17.21
N LEU A 340 5.88 -23.83 16.59
CA LEU A 340 6.34 -22.44 16.59
C LEU A 340 6.22 -21.78 17.95
N ALA A 341 5.15 -22.03 18.71
CA ALA A 341 4.94 -21.44 20.03
C ALA A 341 6.09 -21.79 21.00
N ASN A 342 6.64 -23.00 20.87
CA ASN A 342 7.78 -23.45 21.67
C ASN A 342 9.13 -22.84 21.26
N LYS A 343 9.28 -22.38 20.00
CA LYS A 343 10.55 -21.85 19.47
C LYS A 343 10.60 -20.32 19.44
N THR A 344 9.46 -19.67 19.19
CA THR A 344 9.40 -18.23 19.04
C THR A 344 9.67 -17.49 20.35
N LYS A 345 10.25 -16.31 20.24
CA LYS A 345 10.41 -15.36 21.36
C LYS A 345 9.19 -14.45 21.54
N SER A 346 8.22 -14.55 20.64
CA SER A 346 7.01 -13.73 20.65
C SER A 346 6.05 -14.11 21.78
N ASN A 347 5.87 -13.21 22.73
CA ASN A 347 4.85 -13.38 23.75
C ASN A 347 3.43 -13.20 23.19
N VAL A 348 3.26 -12.36 22.17
CA VAL A 348 1.97 -12.18 21.48
C VAL A 348 1.52 -13.49 20.85
N TYR A 349 2.41 -14.14 20.10
CA TYR A 349 2.11 -15.42 19.46
C TYR A 349 1.82 -16.52 20.48
N LYS A 350 2.63 -16.63 21.53
CA LYS A 350 2.40 -17.59 22.62
C LYS A 350 1.04 -17.36 23.28
N SER A 351 0.70 -16.11 23.55
CA SER A 351 -0.60 -15.74 24.13
C SER A 351 -1.76 -16.15 23.21
N LEU A 352 -1.68 -15.86 21.91
CA LEU A 352 -2.69 -16.31 20.92
C LEU A 352 -2.81 -17.84 20.86
N HIS A 353 -1.68 -18.55 20.86
CA HIS A 353 -1.65 -20.00 20.78
C HIS A 353 -2.26 -20.65 22.04
N GLU A 354 -1.84 -20.23 23.24
CA GLU A 354 -2.35 -20.72 24.52
C GLU A 354 -3.85 -20.44 24.70
N ALA A 355 -4.33 -19.30 24.20
CA ALA A 355 -5.75 -18.95 24.18
C ALA A 355 -6.59 -19.76 23.18
N GLY A 356 -5.98 -20.66 22.40
CA GLY A 356 -6.69 -21.45 21.39
C GLY A 356 -7.08 -20.65 20.14
N LEU A 357 -6.55 -19.44 19.95
CA LEU A 357 -6.86 -18.55 18.83
C LEU A 357 -6.08 -18.91 17.55
N THR A 358 -5.91 -20.20 17.29
CA THR A 358 -5.18 -20.68 16.10
C THR A 358 -5.93 -20.33 14.81
N ASN A 359 -7.26 -20.26 14.85
CA ASN A 359 -8.06 -19.79 13.70
C ASN A 359 -7.84 -18.30 13.40
N PHE A 360 -7.65 -17.47 14.43
CA PHE A 360 -7.30 -16.05 14.25
C PHE A 360 -5.95 -15.93 13.52
N LEU A 361 -4.94 -16.71 13.95
CA LEU A 361 -3.65 -16.78 13.26
C LEU A 361 -3.82 -17.26 11.81
N ALA A 362 -4.54 -18.35 11.59
CA ALA A 362 -4.71 -18.94 10.25
C ALA A 362 -5.43 -17.99 9.26
N ASN A 363 -6.34 -17.15 9.75
CA ASN A 363 -7.07 -16.19 8.91
C ASN A 363 -6.27 -14.91 8.62
N ASN A 364 -5.34 -14.53 9.52
CA ASN A 364 -4.62 -13.27 9.43
C ASN A 364 -3.17 -13.40 8.96
N LEU A 365 -2.58 -14.59 9.03
CA LEU A 365 -1.18 -14.84 8.67
C LEU A 365 -1.08 -15.44 7.26
N LYS A 366 -0.42 -14.73 6.34
CA LYS A 366 -0.06 -15.23 5.02
C LYS A 366 1.40 -15.65 5.00
N ILE A 367 1.67 -16.94 4.76
CA ILE A 367 3.03 -17.48 4.75
C ILE A 367 3.75 -17.05 3.47
N THR A 368 4.86 -16.33 3.65
CA THR A 368 5.80 -15.98 2.59
C THR A 368 6.68 -17.17 2.24
N THR A 369 6.91 -17.37 0.94
CA THR A 369 7.77 -18.42 0.40
C THR A 369 8.95 -17.81 -0.36
N ASP A 370 10.06 -18.53 -0.45
CA ASP A 370 11.17 -18.16 -1.33
C ASP A 370 10.82 -18.30 -2.83
N ALA A 371 11.78 -18.00 -3.71
CA ALA A 371 11.63 -18.10 -5.17
C ALA A 371 11.28 -19.54 -5.63
N ASN A 372 11.59 -20.55 -4.82
CA ASN A 372 11.26 -21.94 -5.06
C ASN A 372 9.93 -22.34 -4.41
N GLY A 373 9.15 -21.42 -3.84
CA GLY A 373 7.89 -21.71 -3.17
C GLY A 373 8.04 -22.43 -1.82
N VAL A 374 9.26 -22.50 -1.28
CA VAL A 374 9.55 -23.15 0.01
C VAL A 374 9.45 -22.11 1.13
N PHE A 375 8.89 -22.50 2.27
CA PHE A 375 8.92 -21.71 3.49
C PHE A 375 9.61 -22.49 4.62
N ASN A 376 10.02 -21.82 5.69
CA ASN A 376 10.60 -22.46 6.86
C ASN A 376 10.13 -21.77 8.14
N ASP A 377 10.53 -22.31 9.29
CA ASP A 377 10.08 -21.79 10.58
C ASP A 377 10.50 -20.31 10.75
N ALA A 378 11.68 -19.93 10.26
CA ALA A 378 12.17 -18.55 10.31
C ALA A 378 11.36 -17.60 9.42
N SER A 379 10.90 -18.03 8.23
CA SER A 379 10.05 -17.20 7.38
C SER A 379 8.66 -17.01 8.00
N ILE A 380 8.10 -18.03 8.65
CA ILE A 380 6.83 -17.90 9.38
C ILE A 380 6.98 -16.98 10.60
N GLU A 381 8.10 -17.07 11.34
CA GLU A 381 8.38 -16.14 12.45
C GLU A 381 8.45 -14.68 11.97
N GLN A 382 9.07 -14.43 10.82
CA GLN A 382 9.07 -13.11 10.20
C GLN A 382 7.65 -12.67 9.81
N ASP A 383 6.86 -13.55 9.18
CA ASP A 383 5.48 -13.26 8.81
C ASP A 383 4.62 -12.94 10.06
N ILE A 384 4.84 -13.64 11.19
CA ILE A 384 4.17 -13.37 12.45
C ILE A 384 4.56 -11.99 12.99
N ALA A 385 5.86 -11.68 13.00
CA ALA A 385 6.35 -10.39 13.48
C ALA A 385 5.75 -9.24 12.66
N GLU A 386 5.68 -9.39 11.34
CA GLU A 386 5.21 -8.34 10.42
C GLU A 386 3.68 -8.23 10.35
N GLN A 387 2.96 -9.36 10.31
CA GLN A 387 1.52 -9.39 10.03
C GLN A 387 0.64 -9.52 11.28
N ILE A 388 1.21 -9.95 12.40
CA ILE A 388 0.47 -10.14 13.66
C ILE A 388 1.02 -9.23 14.75
N GLU A 389 2.31 -9.33 15.09
CA GLU A 389 2.86 -8.59 16.23
C GLU A 389 2.93 -7.10 15.98
N LYS A 390 3.41 -6.68 14.82
CA LYS A 390 3.54 -5.27 14.49
C LYS A 390 2.19 -4.54 14.54
N PRO A 391 1.11 -5.02 13.88
CA PRO A 391 -0.21 -4.41 14.03
C PRO A 391 -0.72 -4.39 15.47
N ILE A 392 -0.52 -5.49 16.23
CA ILE A 392 -0.90 -5.56 17.65
C ILE A 392 -0.12 -4.55 18.50
N ARG A 393 1.18 -4.34 18.22
CA ARG A 393 2.00 -3.33 18.87
C ARG A 393 1.54 -1.92 18.53
N GLU A 394 1.18 -1.65 17.27
CA GLU A 394 0.69 -0.33 16.83
C GLU A 394 -0.63 0.05 17.53
N VAL A 395 -1.61 -0.86 17.55
CA VAL A 395 -2.88 -0.62 18.28
C VAL A 395 -2.67 -0.58 19.81
N SER A 396 -1.73 -1.37 20.35
CA SER A 396 -1.39 -1.33 21.78
C SER A 396 -0.67 -0.04 22.17
N ASN A 397 0.23 0.49 21.34
CA ASN A 397 0.84 1.81 21.56
C ASN A 397 -0.23 2.91 21.55
N SER A 398 -1.15 2.86 20.58
CA SER A 398 -2.27 3.81 20.53
C SER A 398 -3.11 3.75 21.80
N LEU A 399 -3.52 2.54 22.23
CA LEU A 399 -4.27 2.34 23.46
C LEU A 399 -3.49 2.82 24.70
N SER A 400 -2.20 2.48 24.81
CA SER A 400 -1.32 2.93 25.90
C SER A 400 -1.30 4.46 26.01
N ASN A 401 -1.28 5.18 24.90
CA ASN A 401 -1.34 6.65 24.91
C ASN A 401 -2.73 7.19 25.27
N VAL A 402 -3.81 6.47 24.93
CA VAL A 402 -5.19 6.83 25.31
C VAL A 402 -5.44 6.64 26.80
N ILE A 403 -4.83 5.63 27.44
CA ILE A 403 -5.18 5.25 28.82
C ILE A 403 -4.04 5.50 29.83
N GLY A 404 -2.78 5.46 29.41
CA GLY A 404 -1.62 5.28 30.28
C GLY A 404 -0.95 6.52 30.86
N GLY A 405 -1.65 7.58 31.27
CA GLY A 405 -0.98 8.77 31.83
C GLY A 405 -1.78 9.56 32.86
N GLY A 406 -1.10 10.31 33.73
CA GLY A 406 -1.73 11.24 34.69
C GLY A 406 -2.59 12.33 34.02
N PHE A 407 -2.32 12.61 32.74
CA PHE A 407 -3.11 13.43 31.84
C PHE A 407 -3.34 12.69 30.51
N ASN A 408 -4.15 11.63 30.52
CA ASN A 408 -4.63 11.11 29.24
C ASN A 408 -5.43 12.20 28.48
N ALA A 409 -5.51 12.14 27.15
CA ALA A 409 -5.97 13.27 26.34
C ALA A 409 -7.35 13.84 26.77
N PRO A 410 -8.35 13.00 27.14
CA PRO A 410 -9.60 13.46 27.75
C PRO A 410 -9.44 14.11 29.14
N ALA A 411 -8.68 13.52 30.07
CA ALA A 411 -8.47 14.07 31.40
C ALA A 411 -7.64 15.37 31.36
N ALA A 412 -6.70 15.48 30.43
CA ALA A 412 -5.94 16.70 30.16
C ALA A 412 -6.86 17.84 29.72
N ALA A 413 -7.76 17.57 28.78
CA ALA A 413 -8.74 18.55 28.30
C ALA A 413 -9.71 18.98 29.41
N LEU A 414 -10.19 18.03 30.23
CA LEU A 414 -11.06 18.31 31.38
C LEU A 414 -10.35 19.15 32.44
N SER A 415 -9.15 18.74 32.86
CA SER A 415 -8.35 19.43 33.86
C SER A 415 -7.99 20.85 33.41
N MET A 416 -7.62 21.02 32.14
CA MET A 416 -7.36 22.35 31.56
C MET A 416 -8.62 23.23 31.57
N ALA A 417 -9.79 22.69 31.20
CA ALA A 417 -11.05 23.43 31.25
C ALA A 417 -11.43 23.84 32.68
N ASN A 418 -11.26 22.94 33.66
CA ASN A 418 -11.50 23.23 35.06
C ASN A 418 -10.49 24.25 35.61
N GLN A 419 -9.21 24.18 35.22
CA GLN A 419 -8.19 25.17 35.58
C GLN A 419 -8.54 26.57 35.03
N THR A 420 -8.99 26.67 33.78
CA THR A 420 -9.43 27.93 33.16
C THR A 420 -10.64 28.52 33.90
N ASN A 421 -11.60 27.67 34.30
CA ASN A 421 -12.74 28.08 35.10
C ASN A 421 -12.34 28.57 36.50
N THR A 422 -11.60 27.77 37.26
CA THR A 422 -11.19 28.14 38.63
C THR A 422 -10.30 29.38 38.63
N MET A 423 -9.43 29.55 37.64
CA MET A 423 -8.64 30.78 37.48
C MET A 423 -9.54 32.01 37.27
N THR A 424 -10.60 31.88 36.46
CA THR A 424 -11.59 32.94 36.30
C THR A 424 -12.31 33.25 37.62
N ARG A 425 -12.57 32.25 38.47
CA ARG A 425 -13.15 32.48 39.81
C ARG A 425 -12.20 33.20 40.76
N LEU A 426 -10.94 32.75 40.80
CA LEU A 426 -9.90 33.32 41.64
C LEU A 426 -9.54 34.75 41.19
N ALA A 427 -9.78 35.07 39.91
CA ALA A 427 -9.56 36.39 39.35
C ALA A 427 -10.50 37.51 39.88
N LYS A 428 -11.53 37.15 40.66
CA LYS A 428 -12.60 38.05 41.12
C LYS A 428 -12.23 39.00 42.27
N LEU A 429 -11.21 38.71 43.10
CA LEU A 429 -11.03 39.37 44.42
C LEU A 429 -9.63 39.91 44.76
N SER A 430 -8.75 40.15 43.79
CA SER A 430 -7.33 40.51 44.06
C SER A 430 -7.00 41.99 44.23
N THR A 431 -7.88 42.83 44.76
CA THR A 431 -7.44 44.17 45.14
C THR A 431 -7.04 44.16 46.62
N PRO A 432 -5.74 44.14 46.99
CA PRO A 432 -5.31 44.46 48.36
C PRO A 432 -5.78 45.88 48.80
N TYR A 433 -6.30 46.65 47.85
CA TYR A 433 -6.91 47.98 48.00
C TYR A 433 -8.43 47.97 47.78
N SER A 434 -9.12 46.85 48.02
CA SER A 434 -10.59 46.72 47.85
C SER A 434 -11.36 47.84 48.56
N LYS A 435 -10.85 48.28 49.71
CA LYS A 435 -11.38 49.42 50.49
C LYS A 435 -11.36 50.74 49.71
N ASP A 436 -10.30 51.01 48.93
CA ASP A 436 -10.15 52.26 48.16
C ASP A 436 -11.01 52.27 46.89
N LEU A 437 -11.12 51.12 46.20
CA LEU A 437 -11.92 50.98 44.98
C LEU A 437 -13.42 51.00 45.27
N ALA A 438 -13.81 50.39 46.40
CA ALA A 438 -15.16 50.42 46.90
C ALA A 438 -15.57 51.86 47.26
N LEU A 439 -14.74 52.59 48.00
CA LEU A 439 -14.99 54.00 48.32
C LEU A 439 -15.12 54.85 47.05
N ALA A 440 -14.23 54.69 46.07
CA ALA A 440 -14.31 55.41 44.80
C ALA A 440 -15.58 55.11 43.99
N SER A 441 -15.99 53.84 43.92
CA SER A 441 -17.24 53.41 43.27
C SER A 441 -18.48 54.01 43.94
N ALA A 442 -18.47 54.14 45.27
CA ALA A 442 -19.56 54.77 46.01
C ALA A 442 -19.62 56.27 45.82
N ILE A 443 -18.47 56.95 45.84
CA ILE A 443 -18.38 58.37 45.51
C ILE A 443 -18.91 58.63 44.08
N LYS A 444 -18.59 57.76 43.12
CA LYS A 444 -19.13 57.84 41.75
C LYS A 444 -20.64 57.60 41.69
N ASN A 445 -21.18 56.66 42.47
CA ASN A 445 -22.63 56.42 42.53
C ASN A 445 -23.38 57.49 43.34
N MET A 446 -22.65 58.36 44.06
CA MET A 446 -23.18 59.57 44.70
C MET A 446 -23.14 60.80 43.77
N ASP A 447 -22.58 60.67 42.56
CA ASP A 447 -22.55 61.74 41.57
C ASP A 447 -23.97 62.10 41.11
N GLY A 448 -24.38 63.35 41.30
CA GLY A 448 -25.73 63.85 41.02
C GLY A 448 -26.74 63.79 42.18
N LEU A 449 -26.37 63.33 43.38
CA LEU A 449 -27.22 63.39 44.58
C LEU A 449 -27.03 64.69 45.38
N GLU A 450 -28.12 65.44 45.62
CA GLU A 450 -28.13 66.60 46.52
C GLU A 450 -28.10 66.16 48.00
N VAL A 451 -26.89 66.03 48.54
CA VAL A 451 -26.60 65.65 49.94
C VAL A 451 -26.92 66.73 50.99
N ALA A 452 -27.50 67.86 50.58
CA ALA A 452 -27.88 68.98 51.46
C ALA A 452 -29.40 69.05 51.76
N SER A 453 -30.21 68.16 51.19
CA SER A 453 -31.62 68.05 51.57
C SER A 453 -31.72 67.33 52.93
N GLY A 454 -32.42 67.90 53.91
CA GLY A 454 -32.50 67.39 55.29
C GLY A 454 -33.21 66.03 55.47
N ASP A 455 -33.32 65.22 54.41
CA ASP A 455 -33.91 63.89 54.39
C ASP A 455 -32.79 62.83 54.30
N ASN A 456 -32.41 62.29 55.45
CA ASN A 456 -31.34 61.30 55.58
C ASN A 456 -31.70 59.91 55.01
N SER A 457 -32.91 59.71 54.47
CA SER A 457 -33.35 58.41 53.96
C SER A 457 -32.53 57.93 52.76
N ALA A 458 -32.26 58.80 51.78
CA ALA A 458 -31.44 58.49 50.60
C ALA A 458 -29.96 58.22 50.94
N LEU A 459 -29.37 59.02 51.83
CA LEU A 459 -28.03 58.79 52.37
C LEU A 459 -27.97 57.48 53.16
N SER A 460 -28.99 57.18 53.98
CA SER A 460 -29.04 55.92 54.75
C SER A 460 -29.23 54.69 53.86
N SER A 461 -30.01 54.77 52.78
CA SER A 461 -30.19 53.66 51.83
C SER A 461 -28.93 53.45 50.98
N ILE A 462 -28.25 54.52 50.57
CA ILE A 462 -26.97 54.43 49.85
C ILE A 462 -25.87 53.90 50.76
N ILE A 463 -25.79 54.37 52.02
CA ILE A 463 -24.83 53.85 53.01
C ILE A 463 -25.15 52.39 53.35
N LYS A 464 -26.43 52.04 53.49
CA LYS A 464 -26.85 50.65 53.74
C LYS A 464 -26.56 49.75 52.54
N GLU A 465 -26.84 50.17 51.30
CA GLU A 465 -26.48 49.42 50.07
C GLU A 465 -24.97 49.37 49.86
N TYR A 466 -24.24 50.43 50.24
CA TYR A 466 -22.78 50.49 50.28
C TYR A 466 -22.17 49.55 51.32
N THR A 467 -22.85 49.34 52.46
CA THR A 467 -22.42 48.45 53.54
C THR A 467 -22.84 46.99 53.27
N ASP A 468 -24.04 46.77 52.71
CA ASP A 468 -24.60 45.45 52.40
C ASP A 468 -23.94 44.77 51.20
N ARG A 469 -23.36 45.51 50.24
CA ARG A 469 -22.54 44.89 49.18
C ARG A 469 -21.24 44.26 49.69
N PHE A 470 -20.81 44.58 50.92
CA PHE A 470 -19.73 43.89 51.63
C PHE A 470 -20.24 42.70 52.47
N ASN A 471 -21.56 42.46 52.53
CA ASN A 471 -22.16 41.31 53.23
C ASN A 471 -22.41 40.10 52.31
N TYR A 472 -22.28 40.25 50.99
CA TYR A 472 -22.48 39.16 50.01
C TYR A 472 -21.19 38.39 49.74
N ASP A 473 -20.80 37.58 50.72
CA ASP A 473 -19.60 36.76 50.66
C ASP A 473 -19.77 35.51 49.79
N ASN A 474 -21.01 35.09 49.52
CA ASN A 474 -21.29 33.80 48.90
C ASN A 474 -21.65 33.99 47.42
N SER A 475 -21.27 33.04 46.59
CA SER A 475 -21.79 32.97 45.24
C SER A 475 -21.94 31.55 44.74
N VAL A 476 -23.01 31.34 43.98
CA VAL A 476 -23.23 30.13 43.19
C VAL A 476 -23.00 30.45 41.72
N TYR A 477 -22.49 29.48 40.97
CA TYR A 477 -22.29 29.63 39.54
C TYR A 477 -22.55 28.33 38.79
N ALA A 478 -22.81 28.49 37.50
CA ALA A 478 -22.89 27.40 36.54
C ALA A 478 -22.20 27.82 35.25
N ASN A 479 -21.42 26.91 34.65
CA ASN A 479 -20.76 27.11 33.36
C ASN A 479 -21.08 25.95 32.42
N VAL A 480 -21.19 26.24 31.14
CA VAL A 480 -20.99 25.25 30.08
C VAL A 480 -19.52 25.26 29.68
N ILE A 481 -18.95 24.09 29.46
CA ILE A 481 -17.54 23.91 29.11
C ILE A 481 -17.41 23.15 27.79
N GLY A 482 -16.41 23.53 27.01
CA GLY A 482 -16.02 22.82 25.80
C GLY A 482 -14.51 22.81 25.66
N ALA A 483 -13.95 21.69 25.23
CA ALA A 483 -12.53 21.58 24.90
C ALA A 483 -12.31 20.70 23.68
N LYS A 484 -11.22 20.98 22.97
CA LYS A 484 -10.76 20.18 21.84
C LYS A 484 -9.24 20.13 21.83
N GLY A 485 -8.67 18.96 21.60
CA GLY A 485 -7.27 18.78 21.33
C GLY A 485 -7.02 18.34 19.89
N TYR A 486 -5.80 18.54 19.44
CA TYR A 486 -5.20 18.00 18.24
C TYR A 486 -3.86 17.44 18.68
N THR A 487 -3.73 16.12 18.68
CA THR A 487 -2.53 15.43 19.18
C THR A 487 -2.13 14.34 18.20
N ASP A 488 -0.89 13.88 18.27
CA ASP A 488 -0.45 12.74 17.47
C ASP A 488 -1.19 11.44 17.82
N ASN A 489 -1.92 11.43 18.94
CA ASN A 489 -2.67 10.31 19.48
C ASN A 489 -4.20 10.46 19.31
N GLY A 490 -4.64 11.36 18.42
CA GLY A 490 -6.05 11.60 18.10
C GLY A 490 -6.56 12.96 18.57
N ASP A 491 -7.81 13.26 18.20
CA ASP A 491 -8.45 14.56 18.47
C ASP A 491 -9.43 14.44 19.64
N PRO A 492 -9.01 14.64 20.91
CA PRO A 492 -9.93 14.60 22.04
C PRO A 492 -10.92 15.76 21.94
N LYS A 493 -12.19 15.48 22.21
CA LYS A 493 -13.26 16.46 22.29
C LYS A 493 -13.95 16.31 23.63
N LEU A 494 -14.37 17.41 24.22
CA LEU A 494 -15.05 17.42 25.50
C LEU A 494 -16.13 18.49 25.51
N TYR A 495 -17.29 18.15 26.07
CA TYR A 495 -18.36 19.11 26.35
C TYR A 495 -19.08 18.72 27.64
N GLY A 496 -19.50 19.73 28.40
CA GLY A 496 -20.11 19.46 29.70
C GLY A 496 -20.60 20.71 30.39
N PHE A 497 -20.91 20.55 31.68
CA PHE A 497 -21.25 21.65 32.55
C PHE A 497 -20.55 21.52 33.89
N SER A 498 -20.28 22.66 34.53
CA SER A 498 -19.81 22.74 35.89
C SER A 498 -20.74 23.61 36.72
N VAL A 499 -20.96 23.22 37.97
CA VAL A 499 -21.67 24.02 38.96
C VAL A 499 -20.79 24.16 40.19
N GLY A 500 -20.86 25.29 40.86
CA GLY A 500 -20.04 25.49 42.04
C GLY A 500 -20.54 26.57 42.95
N TYR A 501 -19.91 26.60 44.11
CA TYR A 501 -20.15 27.52 45.19
C TYR A 501 -18.81 28.03 45.70
N ASP A 502 -18.66 29.35 45.80
CA ASP A 502 -17.52 29.97 46.49
C ASP A 502 -17.96 30.98 47.53
N ARG A 503 -17.16 31.05 48.60
CA ARG A 503 -17.25 32.06 49.63
C ARG A 503 -15.96 32.85 49.70
N SER A 504 -16.10 34.16 49.78
CA SER A 504 -15.03 35.12 50.00
C SER A 504 -14.99 35.49 51.48
N PHE A 505 -13.79 35.60 52.03
CA PHE A 505 -13.49 36.12 53.37
C PHE A 505 -12.45 37.23 53.22
N ASP A 506 -12.19 37.99 54.29
CA ASP A 506 -11.29 39.16 54.27
C ASP A 506 -9.93 38.90 53.57
N ASN A 507 -9.28 37.77 53.90
CA ASN A 507 -7.96 37.40 53.37
C ASN A 507 -7.94 35.99 52.75
N PHE A 508 -9.10 35.44 52.39
CA PHE A 508 -9.19 34.08 51.85
C PHE A 508 -10.41 33.90 50.96
N LEU A 509 -10.28 33.13 49.87
CA LEU A 509 -11.41 32.63 49.10
C LEU A 509 -11.37 31.10 49.14
N VAL A 510 -12.53 30.46 49.28
CA VAL A 510 -12.67 29.02 49.09
C VAL A 510 -13.92 28.71 48.29
N GLY A 511 -13.82 27.75 47.40
CA GLY A 511 -14.96 27.23 46.68
C GLY A 511 -14.85 25.75 46.41
N SER A 512 -15.98 25.18 46.03
CA SER A 512 -16.08 23.82 45.53
C SER A 512 -16.89 23.80 44.25
N TYR A 513 -16.64 22.79 43.43
CA TYR A 513 -17.37 22.59 42.19
C TYR A 513 -17.58 21.11 41.91
N PHE A 514 -18.63 20.85 41.14
CA PHE A 514 -18.90 19.59 40.49
C PHE A 514 -18.95 19.82 38.98
N THR A 515 -18.28 18.95 38.23
CA THR A 515 -18.26 18.97 36.77
C THR A 515 -18.73 17.62 36.24
N TYR A 516 -19.65 17.66 35.28
CA TYR A 516 -19.97 16.52 34.42
C TYR A 516 -19.58 16.86 32.99
N ALA A 517 -18.81 15.98 32.35
CA ALA A 517 -18.36 16.19 30.98
C ALA A 517 -18.31 14.89 30.20
N LYS A 518 -18.89 14.91 28.99
CA LYS A 518 -18.69 13.87 28.00
C LYS A 518 -17.41 14.14 27.23
N SER A 519 -16.62 13.12 27.00
CA SER A 519 -15.44 13.17 26.15
C SER A 519 -15.45 12.10 25.08
N SER A 520 -14.87 12.39 23.94
CA SER A 520 -14.64 11.43 22.86
C SER A 520 -13.24 11.61 22.27
N LEU A 521 -12.61 10.53 21.84
CA LEU A 521 -11.30 10.52 21.20
C LEU A 521 -11.33 9.51 20.05
N ASP A 522 -11.01 9.99 18.86
CA ASP A 522 -10.94 9.17 17.65
C ASP A 522 -9.47 9.02 17.25
N THR A 523 -8.98 7.79 17.11
CA THR A 523 -7.65 7.47 16.58
C THR A 523 -7.75 6.62 15.31
N SER A 524 -6.63 6.38 14.62
CA SER A 524 -6.59 5.45 13.49
C SER A 524 -6.83 3.98 13.88
N TYR A 525 -6.82 3.66 15.19
CA TYR A 525 -6.79 2.30 15.72
C TYR A 525 -7.95 1.98 16.67
N LEU A 526 -8.58 2.98 17.28
CA LEU A 526 -9.70 2.81 18.20
C LEU A 526 -10.48 4.12 18.36
N GLU A 527 -11.69 4.00 18.88
CA GLU A 527 -12.52 5.10 19.36
C GLU A 527 -12.68 4.95 20.87
N SER A 528 -12.64 6.06 21.60
CA SER A 528 -12.87 6.08 23.04
C SER A 528 -13.89 7.15 23.39
N GLU A 529 -14.90 6.77 24.16
CA GLU A 529 -15.89 7.68 24.72
C GLU A 529 -15.87 7.60 26.24
N ALA A 530 -16.16 8.69 26.94
CA ALA A 530 -16.27 8.64 28.39
C ALA A 530 -17.25 9.65 28.99
N ASP A 531 -17.92 9.23 30.07
CA ASP A 531 -18.67 10.07 30.99
C ASP A 531 -17.79 10.40 32.21
N ASN A 532 -17.38 11.67 32.34
CA ASN A 532 -16.48 12.13 33.39
C ASN A 532 -17.25 12.89 34.47
N PHE A 533 -16.97 12.54 35.74
CA PHE A 533 -17.52 13.17 36.92
C PHE A 533 -16.37 13.66 37.79
N GLU A 534 -16.30 14.95 38.07
CA GLU A 534 -15.23 15.54 38.88
C GLU A 534 -15.80 16.40 40.01
N LEU A 535 -15.24 16.25 41.19
CA LEU A 535 -15.48 17.09 42.36
C LEU A 535 -14.17 17.77 42.74
N GLY A 536 -14.21 19.09 42.90
CA GLY A 536 -13.01 19.86 43.26
C GLY A 536 -13.25 20.92 44.31
N ILE A 537 -12.16 21.28 44.99
CA ILE A 537 -12.05 22.38 45.96
C ILE A 537 -10.92 23.29 45.46
N TYR A 538 -11.17 24.60 45.47
CA TYR A 538 -10.18 25.61 45.14
C TYR A 538 -10.15 26.69 46.21
N SER A 539 -8.99 27.31 46.38
CA SER A 539 -8.82 28.41 47.34
C SER A 539 -7.78 29.42 46.90
N ARG A 540 -7.90 30.64 47.40
CA ARG A 540 -6.87 31.68 47.35
C ARG A 540 -6.61 32.23 48.74
N ALA A 541 -5.36 32.21 49.19
CA ALA A 541 -4.93 32.95 50.37
C ALA A 541 -4.21 34.24 49.95
N TYR A 542 -4.51 35.34 50.63
CA TYR A 542 -3.87 36.63 50.42
C TYR A 542 -2.85 36.89 51.54
N LEU A 543 -1.59 37.07 51.16
CA LEU A 543 -0.45 37.26 52.06
C LEU A 543 0.24 38.59 51.71
N GLY A 544 -0.38 39.70 52.11
CA GLY A 544 0.03 41.04 51.65
C GLY A 544 -0.23 41.18 50.15
N ASP A 545 0.82 41.52 49.39
CA ASP A 545 0.76 41.59 47.92
C ASP A 545 0.93 40.22 47.24
N SER A 546 1.11 39.15 48.01
CA SER A 546 1.23 37.79 47.48
C SER A 546 -0.10 37.04 47.49
N GLU A 547 -0.31 36.21 46.47
CA GLU A 547 -1.44 35.30 46.35
C GLU A 547 -0.95 33.85 46.30
N VAL A 548 -1.61 32.97 47.06
CA VAL A 548 -1.41 31.52 46.98
C VAL A 548 -2.71 30.85 46.55
N ASP A 549 -2.71 30.29 45.36
CA ASP A 549 -3.81 29.54 44.78
C ASP A 549 -3.60 28.05 44.98
N THR A 550 -4.62 27.33 45.44
CA THR A 550 -4.58 25.87 45.58
C THR A 550 -5.83 25.27 44.96
N THR A 551 -5.70 24.14 44.26
CA THR A 551 -6.82 23.33 43.76
C THR A 551 -6.55 21.86 44.04
N VAL A 552 -7.58 21.16 44.52
CA VAL A 552 -7.59 19.70 44.71
C VAL A 552 -8.87 19.19 44.07
N SER A 553 -8.77 18.20 43.19
CA SER A 553 -9.92 17.59 42.53
C SER A 553 -9.76 16.08 42.47
N PHE A 554 -10.90 15.39 42.54
CA PHE A 554 -11.01 13.96 42.35
C PHE A 554 -12.12 13.69 41.35
N GLY A 555 -11.92 12.73 40.45
CA GLY A 555 -12.94 12.35 39.50
C GLY A 555 -12.92 10.87 39.12
N ILE A 556 -14.01 10.48 38.49
CA ILE A 556 -14.25 9.14 37.95
C ILE A 556 -14.66 9.31 36.50
N GLY A 557 -14.06 8.54 35.60
CA GLY A 557 -14.46 8.41 34.21
C GLY A 557 -15.03 7.02 33.98
N LYS A 558 -16.19 6.92 33.34
CA LYS A 558 -16.71 5.67 32.78
C LYS A 558 -16.37 5.68 31.30
N ASN A 559 -15.53 4.76 30.85
CA ASN A 559 -14.93 4.80 29.52
C ASN A 559 -15.38 3.60 28.70
N ASP A 560 -15.73 3.84 27.44
CA ASP A 560 -16.00 2.83 26.43
C ASP A 560 -14.88 2.88 25.39
N ILE A 561 -14.35 1.72 25.03
CA ILE A 561 -13.43 1.52 23.90
C ILE A 561 -14.20 0.79 22.81
N ASN A 562 -14.32 1.46 21.66
CA ASN A 562 -14.96 0.93 20.47
C ASN A 562 -13.93 0.76 19.35
N ASN A 563 -14.19 -0.18 18.45
CA ASN A 563 -13.41 -0.36 17.22
C ASN A 563 -11.90 -0.56 17.44
N TYR A 564 -11.48 -1.19 18.55
CA TYR A 564 -10.07 -1.53 18.78
C TYR A 564 -9.58 -2.50 17.70
N LYS A 565 -8.75 -2.01 16.79
CA LYS A 565 -8.34 -2.70 15.57
C LYS A 565 -7.24 -3.74 15.83
N LEU A 566 -7.65 -4.92 16.28
CA LEU A 566 -6.78 -6.08 16.44
C LEU A 566 -6.55 -6.78 15.09
N VAL A 567 -5.50 -6.36 14.37
CA VAL A 567 -5.17 -6.87 13.02
C VAL A 567 -6.31 -6.58 12.03
N ASN A 568 -7.17 -7.57 11.72
CA ASN A 568 -8.36 -7.39 10.88
C ASN A 568 -9.69 -7.52 11.65
N ASP A 569 -9.62 -7.77 12.96
CA ASP A 569 -10.78 -7.83 13.84
C ASP A 569 -10.91 -6.53 14.64
N TYR A 570 -12.12 -6.25 15.11
CA TYR A 570 -12.42 -5.11 15.96
C TYR A 570 -12.96 -5.59 17.30
N LEU A 571 -12.33 -5.16 18.38
CA LEU A 571 -12.75 -5.46 19.74
C LEU A 571 -13.40 -4.23 20.39
N ASN A 572 -14.31 -4.48 21.33
CA ASN A 572 -14.98 -3.45 22.12
C ASN A 572 -15.01 -3.86 23.60
N GLY A 573 -15.10 -2.88 24.49
CA GLY A 573 -15.24 -3.10 25.92
C GLY A 573 -15.21 -1.79 26.69
N ASP A 574 -15.43 -1.88 28.00
CA ASP A 574 -15.54 -0.74 28.89
C ASP A 574 -14.56 -0.84 30.07
N TYR A 575 -14.21 0.31 30.65
CA TYR A 575 -13.39 0.39 31.85
C TYR A 575 -13.67 1.65 32.65
N ASP A 576 -13.48 1.55 33.97
CA ASP A 576 -13.57 2.69 34.88
C ASP A 576 -12.19 3.29 35.13
N SER A 577 -12.12 4.62 35.18
CA SER A 577 -10.93 5.38 35.52
C SER A 577 -11.18 6.28 36.74
N LYS A 578 -10.14 6.51 37.53
CA LYS A 578 -10.13 7.40 38.70
C LYS A 578 -8.95 8.35 38.57
N PHE A 579 -9.18 9.62 38.80
CA PHE A 579 -8.11 10.62 38.69
C PHE A 579 -8.14 11.63 39.84
N ILE A 580 -6.98 12.17 40.15
CA ILE A 580 -6.79 13.23 41.14
C ILE A 580 -5.88 14.30 40.53
N ASN A 581 -6.27 15.57 40.68
CA ASN A 581 -5.41 16.70 40.31
C ASN A 581 -5.17 17.59 41.52
N LEU A 582 -3.91 17.94 41.73
CA LEU A 582 -3.44 18.89 42.74
C LEU A 582 -2.72 20.02 42.03
N ALA A 583 -3.01 21.26 42.38
CA ALA A 583 -2.31 22.43 41.85
C ALA A 583 -2.07 23.44 42.96
N ALA A 584 -0.88 24.03 42.98
CA ALA A 584 -0.52 25.13 43.88
C ALA A 584 0.25 26.20 43.09
N THR A 585 -0.14 27.47 43.21
CA THR A 585 0.51 28.58 42.52
C THR A 585 0.75 29.74 43.48
N TYR A 586 1.97 30.24 43.53
CA TYR A 586 2.35 31.45 44.25
C TYR A 586 2.60 32.58 43.25
N GLY A 587 2.00 33.75 43.49
CA GLY A 587 2.26 34.94 42.69
C GLY A 587 2.37 36.22 43.52
N TYR A 588 3.11 37.20 43.02
CA TYR A 588 3.28 38.51 43.65
C TYR A 588 2.61 39.58 42.79
N VAL A 589 1.65 40.31 43.36
CA VAL A 589 0.80 41.26 42.63
C VAL A 589 1.41 42.65 42.65
N VAL A 590 1.66 43.21 41.46
CA VAL A 590 2.12 44.58 41.27
C VAL A 590 0.99 45.40 40.66
N LYS A 591 0.64 46.52 41.31
CA LYS A 591 -0.33 47.48 40.79
C LYS A 591 0.33 48.39 39.74
N ALA A 592 -0.19 48.39 38.53
CA ALA A 592 0.18 49.31 37.46
C ALA A 592 -0.84 50.47 37.37
N GLN A 593 -0.67 51.35 36.38
CA GLN A 593 -1.60 52.47 36.15
C GLN A 593 -2.95 51.98 35.59
N ASN A 594 -4.02 52.75 35.78
CA ASN A 594 -5.35 52.51 35.19
C ASN A 594 -6.02 51.17 35.58
N SER A 595 -5.97 50.80 36.87
CA SER A 595 -6.60 49.58 37.41
C SER A 595 -6.11 48.27 36.77
N LEU A 596 -4.89 48.30 36.23
CA LEU A 596 -4.16 47.13 35.72
C LEU A 596 -3.28 46.55 36.83
N PHE A 597 -3.25 45.24 36.93
CA PHE A 597 -2.45 44.47 37.87
C PHE A 597 -1.62 43.45 37.10
N ILE A 598 -0.38 43.27 37.53
CA ILE A 598 0.59 42.34 36.94
C ILE A 598 1.01 41.38 38.05
N LYS A 599 0.81 40.08 37.84
CA LYS A 599 1.19 39.04 38.80
C LYS A 599 2.12 38.02 38.15
N PRO A 600 3.45 38.19 38.21
CA PRO A 600 4.35 37.05 38.01
C PRO A 600 4.03 35.93 38.98
N PHE A 601 4.06 34.68 38.51
CA PHE A 601 3.77 33.51 39.33
C PHE A 601 4.63 32.30 38.98
N ILE A 602 4.79 31.43 39.97
CA ILE A 602 5.32 30.08 39.84
C ILE A 602 4.31 29.09 40.42
N GLY A 603 4.13 27.95 39.78
CA GLY A 603 3.20 26.93 40.27
C GLY A 603 3.68 25.50 40.06
N LEU A 604 3.07 24.58 40.78
CA LEU A 604 3.28 23.13 40.67
C LEU A 604 1.91 22.47 40.46
N ASN A 605 1.84 21.52 39.53
CA ASN A 605 0.69 20.67 39.33
C ASN A 605 1.10 19.20 39.44
N TYR A 606 0.29 18.40 40.11
CA TYR A 606 0.42 16.95 40.15
C TYR A 606 -0.91 16.33 39.70
N ALA A 607 -0.84 15.43 38.73
CA ALA A 607 -1.98 14.65 38.29
C ALA A 607 -1.65 13.17 38.40
N TYR A 608 -2.60 12.39 38.91
CA TYR A 608 -2.52 10.94 38.95
C TYR A 608 -3.82 10.36 38.40
N ASN A 609 -3.69 9.34 37.56
CA ASN A 609 -4.79 8.61 36.95
C ASN A 609 -4.57 7.11 37.18
N LYS A 610 -5.66 6.40 37.38
CA LYS A 610 -5.71 4.97 37.53
C LYS A 610 -6.87 4.41 36.72
N ASN A 611 -6.59 3.44 35.88
CA ASN A 611 -7.57 2.68 35.14
C ASN A 611 -7.68 1.28 35.73
N ASP A 612 -8.90 0.84 36.01
CA ASP A 612 -9.15 -0.52 36.47
C ASP A 612 -8.87 -1.51 35.30
N SER A 613 -8.54 -2.76 35.62
CA SER A 613 -8.33 -3.80 34.59
C SER A 613 -9.59 -4.03 33.78
N PHE A 614 -9.45 -4.29 32.49
CA PHE A 614 -10.59 -4.41 31.58
C PHE A 614 -10.39 -5.47 30.52
N THR A 615 -11.45 -5.74 29.77
CA THR A 615 -11.47 -6.74 28.72
C THR A 615 -12.03 -6.13 27.44
N LEU A 616 -11.36 -6.37 26.32
CA LEU A 616 -11.91 -6.11 24.99
C LEU A 616 -12.31 -7.42 24.32
N SER A 617 -13.45 -7.44 23.63
CA SER A 617 -13.97 -8.65 22.98
C SER A 617 -14.73 -8.39 21.69
N ASN A 618 -14.94 -9.45 20.90
CA ASN A 618 -15.80 -9.41 19.72
C ASN A 618 -16.74 -10.63 19.62
N ASN A 619 -17.68 -10.57 18.67
CA ASN A 619 -18.63 -11.66 18.42
C ASN A 619 -17.98 -12.93 17.85
N ALA A 620 -16.74 -12.85 17.35
CA ALA A 620 -15.98 -14.00 16.88
C ALA A 620 -15.31 -14.78 18.04
N GLY A 621 -15.47 -14.33 19.28
CA GLY A 621 -14.93 -14.99 20.47
C GLY A 621 -13.47 -14.66 20.78
N VAL A 622 -12.90 -13.65 20.12
CA VAL A 622 -11.58 -13.11 20.48
C VAL A 622 -11.76 -12.21 21.69
N ILE A 623 -11.02 -12.52 22.76
CA ILE A 623 -11.09 -11.77 24.02
C ILE A 623 -9.67 -11.47 24.49
N GLN A 624 -9.37 -10.21 24.77
CA GLN A 624 -8.09 -9.71 25.26
C GLN A 624 -8.31 -9.01 26.60
N ASP A 625 -7.58 -9.46 27.61
CA ASP A 625 -7.58 -8.91 28.96
C ASP A 625 -6.39 -7.95 29.13
N PHE A 626 -6.65 -6.78 29.68
CA PHE A 626 -5.68 -5.74 29.99
C PHE A 626 -5.58 -5.56 31.49
N GLU A 627 -4.35 -5.50 32.00
CA GLU A 627 -4.13 -5.22 33.42
C GLU A 627 -4.47 -3.76 33.74
N LYS A 628 -4.62 -3.46 35.03
CA LYS A 628 -4.78 -2.09 35.50
C LYS A 628 -3.58 -1.24 35.10
N ILE A 629 -3.78 0.05 34.88
CA ILE A 629 -2.72 0.97 34.46
C ILE A 629 -2.81 2.22 35.29
N ASP A 630 -1.72 2.53 35.97
CA ASP A 630 -1.57 3.75 36.74
C ASP A 630 -0.61 4.72 36.02
N GLY A 631 -0.80 6.01 36.22
CA GLY A 631 0.08 7.04 35.66
C GLY A 631 0.06 8.32 36.49
N SER A 632 1.19 9.03 36.50
CA SER A 632 1.28 10.34 37.14
C SER A 632 2.19 11.31 36.41
N THR A 633 1.85 12.60 36.54
CA THR A 633 2.66 13.70 36.00
C THR A 633 2.81 14.78 37.06
N LEU A 634 4.05 15.23 37.28
CA LEU A 634 4.38 16.42 38.06
C LEU A 634 4.90 17.49 37.10
N SER A 635 4.26 18.66 37.07
CA SER A 635 4.69 19.79 36.24
C SER A 635 4.88 21.07 37.05
N ALA A 636 5.75 21.95 36.55
CA ALA A 636 5.98 23.29 37.07
C ALA A 636 5.54 24.34 36.04
N ASN A 637 4.97 25.45 36.52
CA ASN A 637 4.53 26.55 35.68
C ASN A 637 5.28 27.82 36.06
N LEU A 638 5.66 28.61 35.06
CA LEU A 638 6.16 29.96 35.22
C LEU A 638 5.39 30.87 34.27
N GLY A 639 4.82 31.96 34.78
CA GLY A 639 4.04 32.86 33.94
C GLY A 639 3.79 34.22 34.56
N VAL A 640 2.99 35.01 33.83
CA VAL A 640 2.54 36.32 34.27
C VAL A 640 1.05 36.44 34.02
N GLU A 641 0.29 36.79 35.04
CA GLU A 641 -1.12 37.15 34.89
C GLU A 641 -1.25 38.67 34.79
N LEU A 642 -1.93 39.16 33.76
CA LEU A 642 -2.29 40.55 33.57
C LEU A 642 -3.79 40.68 33.80
N ARG A 643 -4.21 41.47 34.78
CA ARG A 643 -5.63 41.61 35.15
C ARG A 643 -6.05 43.07 35.19
N LYS A 644 -7.20 43.38 34.61
CA LYS A 644 -7.78 44.73 34.62
C LYS A 644 -9.17 44.72 35.22
N TYR A 645 -9.41 45.60 36.20
CA TYR A 645 -10.72 45.82 36.81
C TYR A 645 -11.42 47.04 36.20
N LEU A 646 -12.72 46.91 35.98
CA LEU A 646 -13.61 47.96 35.48
C LEU A 646 -14.45 48.56 36.62
N SER A 647 -14.99 49.76 36.42
CA SER A 647 -15.66 50.52 37.51
C SER A 647 -16.99 49.92 37.99
N ASP A 648 -17.58 49.02 37.21
CA ASP A 648 -18.85 48.32 37.46
C ASP A 648 -18.66 46.99 38.21
N GLY A 649 -17.42 46.65 38.60
CA GLY A 649 -17.08 45.38 39.24
C GLY A 649 -16.76 44.24 38.26
N SER A 650 -16.81 44.51 36.95
CA SER A 650 -16.33 43.59 35.91
C SER A 650 -14.81 43.52 35.91
N PHE A 651 -14.24 42.41 35.44
CA PHE A 651 -12.79 42.27 35.25
C PHE A 651 -12.47 41.40 34.04
N MET A 652 -11.24 41.55 33.54
CA MET A 652 -10.67 40.66 32.54
C MET A 652 -9.21 40.35 32.87
N PHE A 653 -8.74 39.19 32.44
CA PHE A 653 -7.36 38.78 32.62
C PHE A 653 -6.83 37.99 31.42
N ILE A 654 -5.50 37.97 31.30
CA ILE A 654 -4.75 37.11 30.39
C ILE A 654 -3.48 36.61 31.09
N THR A 655 -3.15 35.34 30.88
CA THR A 655 -2.11 34.61 31.59
C THR A 655 -1.26 33.81 30.61
N PRO A 656 -0.27 34.44 29.95
CA PRO A 656 0.80 33.69 29.29
C PRO A 656 1.69 32.97 30.32
N SER A 657 2.04 31.73 30.03
CA SER A 657 2.88 30.88 30.88
C SER A 657 3.59 29.78 30.10
N VAL A 658 4.65 29.23 30.69
CA VAL A 658 5.32 28.01 30.26
C VAL A 658 5.12 26.96 31.33
N GLU A 659 4.75 25.75 30.93
CA GLU A 659 4.59 24.58 31.79
C GLU A 659 5.66 23.54 31.41
N GLN A 660 6.41 23.04 32.38
CA GLN A 660 7.44 22.02 32.20
C GLN A 660 7.07 20.77 33.00
N GLU A 661 7.04 19.62 32.36
CA GLU A 661 6.93 18.35 33.07
C GLU A 661 8.27 18.00 33.74
N LEU A 662 8.22 17.83 35.06
CA LEU A 662 9.38 17.48 35.90
C LEU A 662 9.51 15.96 36.05
N SER A 663 8.37 15.26 36.11
CA SER A 663 8.28 13.81 36.19
C SER A 663 7.05 13.32 35.45
N VAL A 664 7.22 12.28 34.65
CA VAL A 664 6.16 11.52 34.00
C VAL A 664 6.42 10.07 34.36
N SER A 665 5.43 9.38 34.90
CA SER A 665 5.49 7.96 35.22
C SER A 665 4.25 7.29 34.66
N ARG A 666 4.43 6.19 33.94
CA ARG A 666 3.36 5.48 33.24
C ARG A 666 3.62 3.98 33.33
N ASP A 667 2.67 3.22 33.86
CA ASP A 667 2.77 1.77 33.85
C ASP A 667 2.78 1.24 32.41
N ASP A 668 3.60 0.21 32.16
CA ASP A 668 3.56 -0.48 30.88
C ASP A 668 2.18 -1.13 30.64
N LEU A 669 1.70 -1.08 29.40
CA LEU A 669 0.46 -1.75 29.01
C LEU A 669 0.70 -3.27 28.92
N VAL A 670 0.26 -4.00 29.94
CA VAL A 670 0.31 -5.46 30.00
C VAL A 670 -1.03 -6.04 29.56
N SER A 671 -0.99 -6.97 28.59
CA SER A 671 -2.20 -7.65 28.12
C SER A 671 -1.96 -9.12 27.78
N LYS A 672 -3.04 -9.89 27.71
CA LYS A 672 -3.03 -11.29 27.29
C LYS A 672 -4.36 -11.68 26.64
N PHE A 673 -4.35 -12.68 25.79
CA PHE A 673 -5.59 -13.27 25.30
C PHE A 673 -6.20 -14.18 26.36
N ARG A 674 -7.53 -14.18 26.47
CA ARG A 674 -8.24 -14.96 27.49
C ARG A 674 -7.98 -16.46 27.31
N GLY A 675 -7.57 -17.11 28.40
CA GLY A 675 -7.15 -18.52 28.39
C GLY A 675 -5.64 -18.71 28.27
N ALA A 676 -4.88 -17.66 27.96
CA ALA A 676 -3.43 -17.70 27.97
C ALA A 676 -2.83 -17.49 29.37
N SER A 677 -1.68 -18.13 29.60
CA SER A 677 -0.80 -17.87 30.73
C SER A 677 0.26 -16.81 30.41
N THR A 678 0.65 -16.69 29.13
CA THR A 678 1.63 -15.72 28.63
C THR A 678 0.99 -14.36 28.38
N SER A 679 1.55 -13.31 28.99
CA SER A 679 1.25 -11.91 28.71
C SER A 679 2.31 -11.26 27.83
N PHE A 680 1.92 -10.17 27.16
CA PHE A 680 2.81 -9.32 26.39
C PHE A 680 2.64 -7.86 26.82
N THR A 681 3.75 -7.12 26.71
CA THR A 681 3.90 -5.79 27.30
C THR A 681 4.24 -4.79 26.22
N THR A 682 3.55 -3.67 26.23
CA THR A 682 3.87 -2.49 25.44
C THR A 682 4.44 -1.43 26.36
N GLN A 683 5.69 -1.04 26.11
CA GLN A 683 6.38 -0.06 26.94
C GLN A 683 5.70 1.30 26.85
N ALA A 684 5.51 1.93 28.00
CA ALA A 684 4.96 3.27 28.06
C ALA A 684 6.01 4.33 27.66
N ASP A 685 5.54 5.43 27.06
CA ASP A 685 6.39 6.59 26.78
C ASP A 685 6.39 7.56 27.96
N GLU A 686 7.53 7.66 28.66
CA GLU A 686 7.72 8.56 29.81
C GLU A 686 8.47 9.86 29.44
N THR A 687 8.44 10.25 28.17
CA THR A 687 9.02 11.52 27.71
C THR A 687 8.36 12.71 28.43
N LYS A 688 9.17 13.72 28.74
CA LYS A 688 8.74 14.94 29.44
C LYS A 688 8.60 16.08 28.47
N ASP A 689 7.47 16.76 28.52
CA ASP A 689 7.15 17.85 27.62
C ASP A 689 7.29 19.25 28.23
N THR A 690 7.48 20.23 27.35
CA THR A 690 7.38 21.65 27.67
C THR A 690 6.25 22.27 26.85
N TYR A 691 5.30 22.90 27.52
CA TYR A 691 4.14 23.54 26.89
C TYR A 691 4.17 25.06 27.04
N ALA A 692 3.88 25.78 25.96
CA ALA A 692 3.43 27.16 26.02
C ALA A 692 1.92 27.19 26.28
N LYS A 693 1.48 28.02 27.23
CA LYS A 693 0.07 28.11 27.65
C LYS A 693 -0.38 29.56 27.76
N VAL A 694 -1.59 29.84 27.28
CA VAL A 694 -2.27 31.14 27.44
C VAL A 694 -3.69 30.87 27.92
N ILE A 695 -4.05 31.46 29.06
CA ILE A 695 -5.43 31.46 29.56
C ILE A 695 -5.92 32.90 29.56
N ALA A 696 -7.14 33.15 29.07
CA ALA A 696 -7.77 34.46 29.12
C ALA A 696 -9.21 34.30 29.61
N GLY A 697 -9.73 35.31 30.29
CA GLY A 697 -11.11 35.27 30.73
C GLY A 697 -11.53 36.56 31.41
N GLY A 698 -12.76 36.56 31.88
CA GLY A 698 -13.31 37.70 32.57
C GLY A 698 -14.70 37.45 33.11
N GLU A 699 -15.14 38.42 33.88
CA GLU A 699 -16.48 38.50 34.43
C GLU A 699 -17.07 39.85 34.08
N TYR A 700 -18.31 39.82 33.59
CA TYR A 700 -19.09 41.01 33.29
C TYR A 700 -20.26 41.10 34.26
N ALA A 701 -20.34 42.18 35.02
CA ALA A 701 -21.46 42.48 35.91
C ALA A 701 -22.68 42.88 35.08
N VAL A 702 -23.72 42.04 35.09
CA VAL A 702 -25.00 42.30 34.42
C VAL A 702 -25.92 43.09 35.36
N THR A 703 -25.92 42.72 36.64
CA THR A 703 -26.53 43.48 37.74
C THR A 703 -25.58 43.47 38.94
N LYS A 704 -25.97 44.07 40.07
CA LYS A 704 -25.17 44.02 41.31
C LYS A 704 -24.91 42.60 41.81
N ASP A 705 -25.89 41.71 41.66
CA ASP A 705 -25.87 40.36 42.22
C ASP A 705 -25.63 39.29 41.14
N PHE A 706 -25.74 39.65 39.85
CA PHE A 706 -25.65 38.72 38.73
C PHE A 706 -24.52 39.08 37.75
N SER A 707 -23.67 38.12 37.44
CA SER A 707 -22.57 38.28 36.48
C SER A 707 -22.57 37.17 35.42
N ALA A 708 -22.09 37.50 34.22
CA ALA A 708 -21.72 36.53 33.20
C ALA A 708 -20.19 36.31 33.20
N THR A 709 -19.75 35.08 32.96
CA THR A 709 -18.32 34.73 32.86
C THR A 709 -18.01 34.14 31.50
N VAL A 710 -16.86 34.51 30.95
CA VAL A 710 -16.31 33.91 29.73
C VAL A 710 -14.84 33.61 29.96
N SER A 711 -14.39 32.45 29.50
CA SER A 711 -12.97 32.12 29.52
C SER A 711 -12.58 31.23 28.36
N ALA A 712 -11.29 31.28 28.01
CA ALA A 712 -10.69 30.48 26.98
C ALA A 712 -9.25 30.13 27.35
N GLY A 713 -8.80 28.95 26.95
CA GLY A 713 -7.45 28.47 27.18
C GLY A 713 -6.83 27.88 25.93
N PHE A 714 -5.53 28.06 25.77
CA PHE A 714 -4.70 27.44 24.74
C PHE A 714 -3.43 26.87 25.37
N LYS A 715 -3.04 25.64 25.01
CA LYS A 715 -1.81 24.95 25.46
C LYS A 715 -1.19 24.21 24.27
N THR A 716 0.13 24.32 24.05
CA THR A 716 0.84 23.67 22.94
C THR A 716 2.29 23.34 23.25
N ASN A 717 2.82 22.22 22.78
CA ASN A 717 4.26 21.90 22.73
C ASN A 717 4.82 21.90 21.29
N GLY A 718 3.96 22.17 20.28
CA GLY A 718 4.30 22.11 18.86
C GLY A 718 3.45 21.06 18.13
N ASP A 719 3.58 19.83 18.60
CA ASP A 719 2.92 18.62 18.09
C ASP A 719 1.50 18.52 18.66
N ASP A 720 1.36 18.65 19.98
CA ASP A 720 0.08 18.65 20.69
C ASP A 720 -0.45 20.06 20.90
N ARG A 721 -1.75 20.24 20.67
CA ARG A 721 -2.46 21.51 20.82
C ARG A 721 -3.81 21.29 21.49
N TYR A 722 -4.05 22.02 22.57
CA TYR A 722 -5.31 21.98 23.31
C TYR A 722 -5.94 23.36 23.34
N VAL A 723 -7.24 23.42 23.04
CA VAL A 723 -8.08 24.61 23.19
C VAL A 723 -9.25 24.29 24.09
N ASN A 724 -9.62 25.22 24.96
CA ASN A 724 -10.85 25.14 25.74
C ASN A 724 -11.55 26.49 25.82
N GLY A 725 -12.83 26.45 26.17
CA GLY A 725 -13.60 27.63 26.48
C GLY A 725 -14.78 27.32 27.39
N SER A 726 -15.23 28.36 28.08
CA SER A 726 -16.42 28.28 28.93
C SER A 726 -17.24 29.57 28.90
N LEU A 727 -18.54 29.39 29.10
CA LEU A 727 -19.52 30.46 29.29
C LEU A 727 -20.34 30.14 30.53
N GLY A 728 -20.55 31.12 31.39
CA GLY A 728 -21.24 30.87 32.64
C GLY A 728 -21.96 32.06 33.21
N LEU A 729 -22.72 31.76 34.25
CA LEU A 729 -23.52 32.70 35.01
C LEU A 729 -23.20 32.53 36.48
N LYS A 730 -23.22 33.64 37.22
CA LYS A 730 -22.96 33.67 38.66
C LYS A 730 -23.99 34.54 39.35
N TYR A 731 -24.45 34.07 40.50
CA TYR A 731 -25.29 34.81 41.43
C TYR A 731 -24.60 34.98 42.79
N LYS A 732 -24.52 36.21 43.28
CA LYS A 732 -23.94 36.61 44.57
C LYS A 732 -25.06 36.86 45.59
N PHE A 733 -24.88 36.43 46.85
CA PHE A 733 -25.88 36.58 47.93
C PHE A 733 -25.32 36.43 49.35
#